data_AF-A0A6P5RUE1-F1
#
_entry.id   AF-A0A6P5RUE1-F1
#
_cell.length_a   1.000
_cell.length_b   1.000
_cell.length_c   1.000
_cell.angle_alpha   90.00
_cell.angle_beta   90.00
_cell.angle_gamma   90.00
#
_symmetry.space_group_name_H-M   'P 1'
#
loop_
_entity.id
_entity.type
_entity.pdbx_description
1 polymer ?
#
loop_
_entity_poly.entity_id
_entity_poly.type
_entity_poly.pdbx_seq_one_letter_code
_entity_poly.pdbx_strand_id
1 'polypeptide(L)'
;MDFLASSRSSSPKMFHVLIAICVMAALACRSVDAQVLANVTAGAFTLQVNLSSSTFLEELNISKSDFPSDFIFGVGTAAAQTEGSPNEGGRGQSVWDYRAKILPGSHIVSAVDGYKRYKEDILLIKDLGVNSYRFSISWTRILPNGSLSGGINQEGVDHYNSLIDELVKNGITPFVTILHFDLPQAVEDKYGGYLNRSFVDDFRDYSELCFKLFGDRVKHWFTFNEPRIIASYGYELGIAPPGRCSLPKDICVFKSPVPGKCLMTVGPCNFGGNSSTEPYVVAHNLILAHANVAKLYREKYQAKQKGEVGIVLVTPYYVPFSKSQEDQDAANRLFDFYLGWFMDPFVFGEYPKSMRELVKERLPEFTEEEKVMVKGSLDFLAINYYASSYAKNKPPSSNEVLRYTLDVAAEIIDGKDAPGLGHGNWPEGLEKLMNYIKDKYNNPKVYIAENEYPKSMRELVKERLPEFTEEEKVMVKGSLDFLAINYYASSYAKNKPPSSNEVLRYTLDVAAEIIDGKDAPGLGHGNWPEGLEKLMNYIKDNYNNPKVYIAENGIAGVRNDALDLNVQLNDVSRIIYVVRHLYRLNKAIKNGVNVKGYFHWTLMDDFEWGMGFRTRFGLYYVDFNRNYTRIPKNSVLWFHNFLNGTYESDIYKNAANRFTKWLKDLSMN
;
A
#
# COMPACT_ATOMS: atom_id res chain seq x y z
N MET A 1 -54.76 -24.77 -50.39
CA MET A 1 -54.75 -23.31 -50.65
C MET A 1 -53.35 -22.79 -50.31
N ASP A 2 -52.28 -23.31 -50.92
CA ASP A 2 -51.79 -23.08 -52.30
C ASP A 2 -51.43 -21.60 -52.48
N PHE A 3 -50.16 -21.18 -52.64
CA PHE A 3 -49.10 -21.58 -53.58
C PHE A 3 -47.71 -21.28 -52.94
N LEU A 4 -46.72 -22.19 -52.83
CA LEU A 4 -45.74 -22.67 -53.84
C LEU A 4 -45.09 -21.55 -54.70
N ALA A 5 -43.79 -21.44 -54.98
CA ALA A 5 -42.58 -22.20 -54.65
C ALA A 5 -41.34 -21.48 -55.23
N SER A 6 -40.17 -21.62 -54.58
CA SER A 6 -38.84 -21.98 -55.15
C SER A 6 -37.71 -21.34 -54.31
N SER A 7 -36.54 -21.92 -54.06
CA SER A 7 -36.02 -23.29 -54.18
C SER A 7 -34.72 -23.37 -53.35
N ARG A 8 -34.49 -24.52 -52.70
CA ARG A 8 -33.22 -25.20 -52.35
C ARG A 8 -32.12 -24.51 -51.51
N SER A 9 -31.99 -25.05 -50.27
CA SER A 9 -30.78 -25.57 -49.59
C SER A 9 -29.44 -24.82 -49.64
N SER A 10 -28.93 -24.39 -48.46
CA SER A 10 -27.83 -25.04 -47.70
C SER A 10 -27.00 -24.05 -46.84
N SER A 11 -26.89 -24.37 -45.55
CA SER A 11 -25.89 -23.98 -44.52
C SER A 11 -25.55 -22.49 -44.23
N PRO A 12 -25.40 -22.10 -42.95
CA PRO A 12 -25.06 -20.73 -42.55
C PRO A 12 -23.53 -20.54 -42.57
N LYS A 13 -23.01 -20.08 -43.70
CA LYS A 13 -21.68 -19.45 -43.80
C LYS A 13 -21.76 -18.20 -44.66
N MET A 14 -22.35 -17.14 -44.12
CA MET A 14 -22.26 -15.80 -44.72
C MET A 14 -22.51 -14.72 -43.66
N PHE A 15 -21.63 -14.66 -42.66
CA PHE A 15 -21.41 -13.44 -41.85
C PHE A 15 -19.93 -13.29 -41.48
N HIS A 16 -19.08 -13.75 -42.39
CA HIS A 16 -17.65 -13.49 -42.42
C HIS A 16 -17.38 -13.03 -43.84
N VAL A 17 -16.63 -11.93 -43.96
CA VAL A 17 -16.21 -11.26 -45.21
C VAL A 17 -17.06 -10.04 -45.61
N LEU A 18 -17.00 -9.01 -44.78
CA LEU A 18 -16.51 -7.68 -45.20
C LEU A 18 -15.01 -7.59 -44.83
N ILE A 19 -14.26 -8.61 -45.27
CA ILE A 19 -12.84 -8.90 -44.95
C ILE A 19 -12.15 -9.26 -46.27
N ALA A 20 -11.26 -8.36 -46.73
CA ALA A 20 -10.39 -8.46 -47.91
C ALA A 20 -11.15 -8.42 -49.26
N ILE A 21 -10.71 -7.67 -50.29
CA ILE A 21 -9.39 -7.70 -50.94
C ILE A 21 -9.17 -6.39 -51.74
N CYS A 22 -7.94 -5.84 -51.67
CA CYS A 22 -7.12 -5.32 -52.78
C CYS A 22 -5.88 -4.63 -52.15
N VAL A 23 -4.61 -5.00 -52.33
CA VAL A 23 -3.88 -5.99 -53.14
C VAL A 23 -2.54 -6.24 -52.42
N MET A 24 -2.05 -7.47 -52.50
CA MET A 24 -0.75 -7.92 -52.00
C MET A 24 0.45 -7.35 -52.78
N ALA A 25 1.59 -7.12 -52.11
CA ALA A 25 2.91 -7.39 -52.69
C ALA A 25 4.05 -7.44 -51.64
N ALA A 26 4.82 -8.54 -51.71
CA ALA A 26 6.24 -8.71 -51.37
C ALA A 26 6.72 -8.75 -49.90
N LEU A 27 7.02 -9.99 -49.49
CA LEU A 27 8.06 -10.44 -48.56
C LEU A 27 9.33 -9.56 -48.54
N ALA A 28 9.91 -9.35 -47.35
CA ALA A 28 11.22 -9.90 -46.95
C ALA A 28 11.76 -9.29 -45.64
N CYS A 29 12.26 -10.18 -44.76
CA CYS A 29 13.33 -9.99 -43.77
C CYS A 29 13.14 -9.09 -42.52
N ARG A 30 13.16 -9.80 -41.38
CA ARG A 30 13.87 -9.52 -40.11
C ARG A 30 13.31 -8.48 -39.12
N SER A 31 12.78 -9.06 -38.02
CA SER A 31 12.99 -8.70 -36.60
C SER A 31 13.27 -7.25 -36.23
N VAL A 32 12.26 -6.58 -35.65
CA VAL A 32 12.44 -5.43 -34.75
C VAL A 32 11.40 -5.52 -33.63
N ASP A 33 11.87 -5.66 -32.39
CA ASP A 33 11.09 -5.53 -31.17
C ASP A 33 10.70 -4.05 -30.98
N ALA A 34 9.50 -3.71 -31.45
CA ALA A 34 8.88 -2.42 -31.15
C ALA A 34 8.28 -2.45 -29.74
N GLN A 35 8.74 -1.56 -28.85
CA GLN A 35 8.11 -1.31 -27.55
C GLN A 35 6.68 -0.81 -27.76
N VAL A 36 5.70 -1.57 -27.29
CA VAL A 36 4.29 -1.16 -27.31
C VAL A 36 3.95 -0.63 -25.93
N LEU A 37 3.99 0.69 -25.78
CA LEU A 37 3.40 1.36 -24.63
C LEU A 37 1.89 1.38 -24.83
N ALA A 38 1.21 0.71 -23.91
CA ALA A 38 -0.21 0.49 -23.99
C ALA A 38 -0.91 1.34 -22.94
N ASN A 39 -1.78 2.24 -23.38
CA ASN A 39 -2.71 2.99 -22.55
C ASN A 39 -3.96 2.11 -22.34
N VAL A 40 -4.06 1.41 -21.21
CA VAL A 40 -5.28 0.65 -20.86
C VAL A 40 -6.30 1.64 -20.33
N THR A 41 -7.29 1.97 -21.16
CA THR A 41 -8.36 2.90 -20.77
C THR A 41 -9.59 2.16 -20.27
N ALA A 42 -9.98 2.37 -19.01
CA ALA A 42 -11.24 1.83 -18.45
C ALA A 42 -12.07 3.00 -17.90
N GLY A 43 -12.95 3.57 -18.74
CA GLY A 43 -13.64 4.82 -18.42
C GLY A 43 -12.70 6.03 -18.48
N ALA A 44 -12.70 6.89 -17.47
CA ALA A 44 -11.86 8.10 -17.40
C ALA A 44 -10.40 7.84 -16.95
N PHE A 45 -9.92 6.60 -17.03
CA PHE A 45 -8.61 6.16 -16.50
C PHE A 45 -7.77 5.58 -17.61
N THR A 46 -6.46 5.87 -17.63
CA THR A 46 -5.48 5.34 -18.60
C THR A 46 -4.26 4.79 -17.85
N LEU A 47 -4.02 3.49 -17.88
CA LEU A 47 -2.82 2.87 -17.31
C LEU A 47 -1.76 2.70 -18.40
N GLN A 48 -0.54 3.23 -18.21
CA GLN A 48 0.56 3.02 -19.15
C GLN A 48 1.35 1.76 -18.75
N VAL A 49 1.24 0.69 -19.52
CA VAL A 49 1.94 -0.59 -19.25
C VAL A 49 2.98 -0.85 -20.32
N ASN A 50 4.23 -1.11 -19.91
CA ASN A 50 5.26 -1.64 -20.78
C ASN A 50 5.10 -3.17 -20.84
N LEU A 51 4.28 -3.64 -21.78
CA LEU A 51 3.95 -5.07 -21.96
C LEU A 51 5.10 -5.91 -22.55
N SER A 52 6.25 -5.27 -22.85
CA SER A 52 7.44 -5.91 -23.43
C SER A 52 8.55 -6.26 -22.42
N SER A 53 8.39 -5.98 -21.13
CA SER A 53 9.37 -6.40 -20.12
C SER A 53 9.23 -7.90 -19.79
N SER A 54 10.29 -8.68 -20.03
CA SER A 54 10.36 -10.10 -19.64
C SER A 54 10.11 -10.30 -18.14
N THR A 55 10.61 -9.40 -17.30
CA THR A 55 10.42 -9.42 -15.84
C THR A 55 8.96 -9.23 -15.45
N PHE A 56 8.24 -8.30 -16.09
CA PHE A 56 6.81 -8.11 -15.82
C PHE A 56 6.00 -9.36 -16.19
N LEU A 57 6.25 -9.95 -17.36
CA LEU A 57 5.54 -11.17 -17.79
C LEU A 57 5.87 -12.37 -16.91
N GLU A 58 7.10 -12.44 -16.38
CA GLU A 58 7.52 -13.45 -15.42
C GLU A 58 6.76 -13.34 -14.10
N GLU A 59 6.56 -12.12 -13.59
CA GLU A 59 5.81 -11.88 -12.34
C GLU A 59 4.33 -12.24 -12.42
N LEU A 60 3.77 -12.35 -13.63
CA LEU A 60 2.40 -12.86 -13.83
C LEU A 60 2.32 -14.39 -13.83
N ASN A 61 3.48 -15.07 -13.90
CA ASN A 61 3.60 -16.51 -14.02
C ASN A 61 3.78 -17.16 -12.65
N ILE A 62 2.71 -17.14 -11.86
CA ILE A 62 2.63 -17.77 -10.55
C ILE A 62 1.34 -18.60 -10.47
N SER A 63 1.41 -19.74 -9.80
CA SER A 63 0.31 -20.66 -9.55
C SER A 63 0.18 -20.96 -8.05
N LYS A 64 -0.97 -21.46 -7.61
CA LYS A 64 -1.12 -21.95 -6.23
C LYS A 64 -0.10 -23.02 -5.88
N SER A 65 0.23 -23.92 -6.81
CA SER A 65 1.18 -25.01 -6.60
C SER A 65 2.62 -24.56 -6.38
N ASP A 66 2.95 -23.31 -6.65
CA ASP A 66 4.27 -22.75 -6.33
C ASP A 66 4.47 -22.53 -4.82
N PHE A 67 3.38 -22.47 -4.05
CA PHE A 67 3.40 -22.29 -2.61
C PHE A 67 3.40 -23.64 -1.87
N PRO A 68 3.92 -23.70 -0.63
CA PRO A 68 3.79 -24.87 0.22
C PRO A 68 2.34 -25.36 0.33
N SER A 69 2.13 -26.67 0.42
CA SER A 69 0.79 -27.26 0.49
C SER A 69 -0.01 -26.83 1.72
N ASP A 70 0.68 -26.47 2.80
CA ASP A 70 0.12 -25.93 4.05
C ASP A 70 0.05 -24.39 4.06
N PHE A 71 0.39 -23.71 2.96
CA PHE A 71 0.33 -22.27 2.86
C PHE A 71 -1.12 -21.76 2.92
N ILE A 72 -1.34 -20.76 3.75
CA ILE A 72 -2.66 -20.19 3.99
C ILE A 72 -2.97 -19.08 2.96
N PHE A 73 -4.14 -19.17 2.35
CA PHE A 73 -4.71 -18.09 1.56
C PHE A 73 -6.00 -17.64 2.24
N GLY A 74 -6.12 -16.34 2.49
CA GLY A 74 -7.25 -15.74 3.16
C GLY A 74 -7.60 -14.35 2.66
N VAL A 75 -8.62 -13.79 3.28
CA VAL A 75 -9.07 -12.40 3.11
C VAL A 75 -9.25 -11.76 4.48
N GLY A 76 -9.11 -10.44 4.56
CA GLY A 76 -9.21 -9.67 5.80
C GLY A 76 -10.39 -8.70 5.82
N THR A 77 -10.89 -8.38 7.01
CA THR A 77 -11.77 -7.24 7.33
C THR A 77 -11.49 -6.71 8.74
N ALA A 78 -12.08 -5.55 9.08
CA ALA A 78 -12.11 -5.01 10.42
C ALA A 78 -13.54 -4.67 10.86
N ALA A 79 -13.85 -4.89 12.14
CA ALA A 79 -15.17 -4.69 12.72
C ALA A 79 -15.69 -3.26 12.49
N ALA A 80 -14.91 -2.24 12.87
CA ALA A 80 -15.31 -0.84 12.70
C ALA A 80 -15.48 -0.43 11.23
N GLN A 81 -14.83 -1.11 10.29
CA GLN A 81 -14.92 -0.81 8.86
C GLN A 81 -16.10 -1.52 8.17
N THR A 82 -16.57 -2.63 8.74
CA THR A 82 -17.53 -3.52 8.08
C THR A 82 -18.83 -3.77 8.84
N GLU A 83 -18.81 -3.94 10.16
CA GLU A 83 -19.98 -4.40 10.93
C GLU A 83 -21.16 -3.43 10.89
N GLY A 84 -20.89 -2.15 11.14
CA GLY A 84 -21.93 -1.15 11.36
C GLY A 84 -22.79 -1.47 12.59
N SER A 85 -24.07 -1.11 12.52
CA SER A 85 -25.04 -1.33 13.61
C SER A 85 -24.55 -0.83 14.98
N PRO A 86 -24.13 0.44 15.10
CA PRO A 86 -23.37 0.93 16.26
C PRO A 86 -24.21 1.01 17.55
N ASN A 87 -25.54 1.04 17.42
CA ASN A 87 -26.51 1.11 18.52
C ASN A 87 -27.34 -0.18 18.67
N GLU A 88 -26.99 -1.27 17.98
CA GLU A 88 -27.71 -2.54 18.04
C GLU A 88 -26.92 -3.60 18.81
N GLY A 89 -27.64 -4.59 19.34
CA GLY A 89 -27.02 -5.76 19.96
C GLY A 89 -26.26 -5.44 21.24
N GLY A 90 -26.67 -4.41 22.00
CA GLY A 90 -26.03 -3.99 23.25
C GLY A 90 -24.65 -3.35 23.12
N ARG A 91 -24.18 -3.03 21.91
CA ARG A 91 -22.85 -2.45 21.66
C ARG A 91 -22.70 -1.04 22.27
N GLY A 92 -21.56 -0.80 22.93
CA GLY A 92 -21.18 0.52 23.45
C GLY A 92 -20.52 1.44 22.41
N GLN A 93 -20.31 2.70 22.78
CA GLN A 93 -19.69 3.70 21.90
C GLN A 93 -18.18 3.48 21.79
N SER A 94 -17.64 3.44 20.57
CA SER A 94 -16.19 3.47 20.31
C SER A 94 -15.68 4.90 20.15
N VAL A 95 -14.36 5.07 20.22
CA VAL A 95 -13.69 6.35 19.92
C VAL A 95 -13.98 6.84 18.49
N TRP A 96 -14.22 5.94 17.55
CA TRP A 96 -14.61 6.30 16.20
C TRP A 96 -16.08 6.76 16.11
N ASP A 97 -16.99 6.14 16.86
CA ASP A 97 -18.38 6.60 16.95
C ASP A 97 -18.45 8.00 17.59
N TYR A 98 -17.66 8.22 18.65
CA TYR A 98 -17.55 9.52 19.30
C TYR A 98 -16.98 10.58 18.36
N ARG A 99 -15.87 10.27 17.67
CA ARG A 99 -15.29 11.17 16.66
C ARG A 99 -16.31 11.50 15.57
N ALA A 100 -17.10 10.52 15.14
CA ALA A 100 -18.09 10.76 14.09
C ALA A 100 -19.24 11.67 14.54
N LYS A 101 -19.62 11.58 15.82
CA LYS A 101 -20.61 12.46 16.44
C LYS A 101 -20.14 13.91 16.53
N ILE A 102 -18.86 14.15 16.81
CA ILE A 102 -18.33 15.50 17.06
C ILE A 102 -17.71 16.17 15.83
N LEU A 103 -17.39 15.41 14.77
CA LEU A 103 -16.86 15.95 13.51
C LEU A 103 -17.86 15.71 12.35
N PRO A 104 -18.48 16.77 11.79
CA PRO A 104 -19.49 16.62 10.74
C PRO A 104 -18.93 15.97 9.46
N GLY A 105 -19.73 15.13 8.79
CA GLY A 105 -19.38 14.49 7.50
C GLY A 105 -18.71 13.11 7.57
N SER A 106 -18.56 12.57 8.77
CA SER A 106 -17.95 11.26 9.05
C SER A 106 -19.03 10.15 9.06
N HIS A 107 -19.27 9.54 7.90
CA HIS A 107 -20.30 8.49 7.74
C HIS A 107 -19.83 7.11 8.21
N ILE A 108 -19.30 6.97 9.43
CA ILE A 108 -18.90 5.64 9.96
C ILE A 108 -20.12 4.77 10.33
N VAL A 109 -21.26 5.41 10.62
CA VAL A 109 -22.37 4.81 11.39
C VAL A 109 -22.95 3.54 10.76
N SER A 110 -22.96 3.38 9.44
CA SER A 110 -23.53 2.17 8.81
C SER A 110 -22.48 1.16 8.35
N ALA A 111 -21.21 1.55 8.26
CA ALA A 111 -20.16 0.77 7.60
C ALA A 111 -20.71 0.10 6.31
N VAL A 112 -20.66 -1.23 6.23
CA VAL A 112 -21.30 -2.02 5.16
C VAL A 112 -22.20 -3.13 5.69
N ASP A 113 -22.81 -2.94 6.86
CA ASP A 113 -23.84 -3.82 7.43
C ASP A 113 -23.40 -5.28 7.68
N GLY A 114 -22.10 -5.51 7.92
CA GLY A 114 -21.53 -6.84 8.16
C GLY A 114 -22.07 -7.53 9.42
N TYR A 115 -22.52 -6.78 10.43
CA TYR A 115 -23.10 -7.35 11.65
C TYR A 115 -24.34 -8.21 11.35
N LYS A 116 -25.14 -7.80 10.36
CA LYS A 116 -26.37 -8.50 9.95
C LYS A 116 -26.12 -9.52 8.84
N ARG A 117 -25.01 -9.37 8.12
CA ARG A 117 -24.73 -10.08 6.85
C ARG A 117 -23.56 -11.04 6.89
N TYR A 118 -22.90 -11.20 8.04
CA TYR A 118 -21.72 -12.06 8.15
C TYR A 118 -21.93 -13.49 7.61
N LYS A 119 -23.15 -14.07 7.68
CA LYS A 119 -23.43 -15.37 7.06
C LYS A 119 -23.36 -15.34 5.53
N GLU A 120 -23.86 -14.27 4.91
CA GLU A 120 -23.73 -14.02 3.47
C GLU A 120 -22.25 -13.85 3.12
N ASP A 121 -21.53 -13.02 3.88
CA ASP A 121 -20.10 -12.76 3.66
C ASP A 121 -19.26 -14.05 3.80
N ILE A 122 -19.59 -14.97 4.73
CA ILE A 122 -18.91 -16.26 4.90
C ILE A 122 -19.12 -17.19 3.69
N LEU A 123 -20.31 -17.18 3.09
CA LEU A 123 -20.53 -17.94 1.85
C LEU A 123 -19.69 -17.38 0.70
N LEU A 124 -19.53 -16.06 0.61
CA LEU A 124 -18.63 -15.44 -0.38
C LEU A 124 -17.17 -15.86 -0.16
N ILE A 125 -16.71 -15.92 1.09
CA ILE A 125 -15.35 -16.39 1.43
C ILE A 125 -15.16 -17.84 1.00
N LYS A 126 -16.15 -18.70 1.26
CA LYS A 126 -16.13 -20.10 0.84
C LYS A 126 -16.09 -20.22 -0.68
N ASP A 127 -16.94 -19.50 -1.39
CA ASP A 127 -17.04 -19.53 -2.84
C ASP A 127 -15.79 -18.94 -3.52
N LEU A 128 -15.10 -18.00 -2.85
CA LEU A 128 -13.79 -17.50 -3.29
C LEU A 128 -12.72 -18.61 -3.30
N GLY A 129 -12.88 -19.65 -2.47
CA GLY A 129 -11.97 -20.80 -2.39
C GLY A 129 -10.79 -20.60 -1.44
N VAL A 130 -10.79 -19.54 -0.63
CA VAL A 130 -9.82 -19.33 0.46
C VAL A 130 -10.15 -20.23 1.65
N ASN A 131 -9.15 -20.53 2.48
CA ASN A 131 -9.30 -21.44 3.62
C ASN A 131 -9.24 -20.72 4.98
N SER A 132 -9.02 -19.41 4.99
CA SER A 132 -8.85 -18.63 6.21
C SER A 132 -9.48 -17.26 6.10
N TYR A 133 -9.97 -16.74 7.22
CA TYR A 133 -10.56 -15.41 7.31
C TYR A 133 -9.99 -14.65 8.49
N ARG A 134 -9.41 -13.48 8.21
CA ARG A 134 -8.96 -12.55 9.23
C ARG A 134 -10.05 -11.52 9.51
N PHE A 135 -10.50 -11.42 10.74
CA PHE A 135 -11.46 -10.39 11.18
C PHE A 135 -11.06 -9.85 12.55
N SER A 136 -11.65 -8.73 12.97
CA SER A 136 -11.48 -8.21 14.33
C SER A 136 -12.74 -8.37 15.16
N ILE A 137 -12.56 -8.51 16.48
CA ILE A 137 -13.67 -8.46 17.45
C ILE A 137 -13.77 -7.02 17.96
N SER A 138 -14.97 -6.45 17.89
CA SER A 138 -15.21 -5.11 18.42
C SER A 138 -15.27 -5.15 19.94
N TRP A 139 -14.31 -4.49 20.60
CA TRP A 139 -14.24 -4.43 22.05
C TRP A 139 -15.55 -3.89 22.63
N THR A 140 -16.08 -2.81 22.07
CA THR A 140 -17.34 -2.22 22.55
C THR A 140 -18.55 -3.11 22.38
N ARG A 141 -18.50 -4.14 21.54
CA ARG A 141 -19.57 -5.11 21.39
C ARG A 141 -19.48 -6.21 22.46
N ILE A 142 -18.30 -6.53 22.98
CA ILE A 142 -18.13 -7.50 24.08
C ILE A 142 -18.23 -6.82 25.45
N LEU A 143 -17.56 -5.68 25.64
CA LEU A 143 -17.54 -4.87 26.86
C LEU A 143 -17.99 -3.44 26.51
N PRO A 144 -19.30 -3.13 26.54
CA PRO A 144 -19.82 -1.82 26.15
C PRO A 144 -19.25 -0.65 26.95
N ASN A 145 -18.94 -0.89 28.22
CA ASN A 145 -18.35 0.07 29.15
C ASN A 145 -16.82 -0.11 29.28
N GLY A 146 -16.20 -0.84 28.36
CA GLY A 146 -14.76 -0.96 28.19
C GLY A 146 -14.01 -1.87 29.16
N SER A 147 -14.62 -2.30 30.25
CA SER A 147 -13.99 -3.15 31.28
C SER A 147 -14.94 -4.24 31.79
N LEU A 148 -14.40 -5.29 32.41
CA LEU A 148 -15.17 -6.40 32.96
C LEU A 148 -16.19 -5.95 34.02
N SER A 149 -15.82 -4.99 34.86
CA SER A 149 -16.72 -4.43 35.88
C SER A 149 -17.89 -3.65 35.28
N GLY A 150 -17.73 -3.19 34.04
CA GLY A 150 -18.76 -2.54 33.24
C GLY A 150 -19.78 -3.50 32.62
N GLY A 151 -19.61 -4.81 32.79
CA GLY A 151 -20.51 -5.85 32.29
C GLY A 151 -20.12 -6.42 30.92
N ILE A 152 -20.39 -7.72 30.74
CA ILE A 152 -20.21 -8.43 29.48
C ILE A 152 -21.54 -8.38 28.72
N ASN A 153 -21.49 -7.99 27.46
CA ASN A 153 -22.66 -8.01 26.58
C ASN A 153 -22.81 -9.36 25.90
N GLN A 154 -23.76 -10.17 26.36
CA GLN A 154 -23.97 -11.53 25.86
C GLN A 154 -24.38 -11.56 24.38
N GLU A 155 -25.17 -10.60 23.89
CA GLU A 155 -25.56 -10.56 22.46
C GLU A 155 -24.35 -10.36 21.55
N GLY A 156 -23.35 -9.58 22.00
CA GLY A 156 -22.08 -9.43 21.31
C GLY A 156 -21.26 -10.72 21.32
N VAL A 157 -21.22 -11.41 22.47
CA VAL A 157 -20.57 -12.73 22.59
C VAL A 157 -21.22 -13.75 21.65
N ASP A 158 -22.55 -13.79 21.61
CA ASP A 158 -23.32 -14.70 20.76
C ASP A 158 -23.11 -14.41 19.28
N HIS A 159 -22.98 -13.14 18.89
CA HIS A 159 -22.65 -12.75 17.52
C HIS A 159 -21.32 -13.35 17.07
N TYR A 160 -20.23 -13.15 17.82
CA TYR A 160 -18.92 -13.68 17.42
C TYR A 160 -18.84 -15.20 17.55
N ASN A 161 -19.53 -15.82 18.51
CA ASN A 161 -19.69 -17.27 18.53
C ASN A 161 -20.35 -17.77 17.23
N SER A 162 -21.47 -17.18 16.83
CA SER A 162 -22.17 -17.59 15.61
C SER A 162 -21.35 -17.33 14.34
N LEU A 163 -20.57 -16.26 14.30
CA LEU A 163 -19.66 -15.97 13.20
C LEU A 163 -18.55 -17.03 13.12
N ILE A 164 -17.89 -17.33 14.24
CA ILE A 164 -16.80 -18.32 14.32
C ILE A 164 -17.31 -19.71 14.01
N ASP A 165 -18.48 -20.09 14.52
CA ASP A 165 -19.10 -21.39 14.25
C ASP A 165 -19.44 -21.53 12.76
N GLU A 166 -19.95 -20.48 12.12
CA GLU A 166 -20.25 -20.52 10.69
C GLU A 166 -18.97 -20.58 9.83
N LEU A 167 -17.87 -19.94 10.25
CA LEU A 167 -16.57 -20.09 9.60
C LEU A 167 -16.07 -21.55 9.69
N VAL A 168 -16.02 -22.11 10.90
CA VAL A 168 -15.52 -23.48 11.15
C VAL A 168 -16.38 -24.50 10.41
N LYS A 169 -17.70 -24.34 10.42
CA LYS A 169 -18.65 -25.18 9.68
C LYS A 169 -18.40 -25.18 8.17
N ASN A 170 -17.91 -24.07 7.62
CA ASN A 170 -17.55 -23.95 6.20
C ASN A 170 -16.07 -24.26 5.91
N GLY A 171 -15.33 -24.79 6.88
CA GLY A 171 -13.92 -25.15 6.73
C GLY A 171 -12.97 -23.96 6.63
N ILE A 172 -13.39 -22.79 7.13
CA ILE A 172 -12.61 -21.55 7.10
C ILE A 172 -11.98 -21.34 8.47
N THR A 173 -10.65 -21.22 8.51
CA THR A 173 -9.88 -21.02 9.74
C THR A 173 -9.98 -19.57 10.20
N PRO A 174 -10.43 -19.30 11.44
CA PRO A 174 -10.52 -17.95 11.97
C PRO A 174 -9.15 -17.42 12.44
N PHE A 175 -8.78 -16.26 11.93
CA PHE A 175 -7.66 -15.44 12.39
C PHE A 175 -8.22 -14.17 13.03
N VAL A 176 -8.04 -14.00 14.33
CA VAL A 176 -8.76 -12.96 15.09
C VAL A 176 -7.81 -11.83 15.51
N THR A 177 -8.16 -10.59 15.15
CA THR A 177 -7.54 -9.38 15.68
C THR A 177 -8.34 -8.88 16.88
N ILE A 178 -7.71 -8.76 18.05
CA ILE A 178 -8.39 -8.38 19.30
C ILE A 178 -8.74 -6.89 19.31
N LEU A 179 -7.83 -6.03 18.83
CA LEU A 179 -8.07 -4.59 18.71
C LEU A 179 -7.63 -4.06 17.34
N HIS A 180 -8.59 -3.47 16.62
CA HIS A 180 -8.35 -2.84 15.32
C HIS A 180 -8.88 -1.40 15.36
N PHE A 181 -8.11 -0.53 16.03
CA PHE A 181 -8.34 0.91 16.19
C PHE A 181 -9.62 1.33 16.95
N ASP A 182 -10.50 0.40 17.31
CA ASP A 182 -11.83 0.66 17.82
C ASP A 182 -11.95 0.60 19.35
N LEU A 183 -11.08 1.36 20.03
CA LEU A 183 -11.09 1.48 21.49
C LEU A 183 -12.48 1.91 22.01
N PRO A 184 -12.97 1.35 23.14
CA PRO A 184 -14.15 1.87 23.80
C PRO A 184 -13.97 3.32 24.25
N GLN A 185 -14.94 4.19 23.94
CA GLN A 185 -14.91 5.59 24.39
C GLN A 185 -14.88 5.68 25.92
N ALA A 186 -15.52 4.73 26.62
CA ALA A 186 -15.47 4.64 28.08
C ALA A 186 -14.04 4.47 28.63
N VAL A 187 -13.14 3.80 27.90
CA VAL A 187 -11.73 3.66 28.28
C VAL A 187 -10.96 4.97 28.06
N GLU A 188 -11.27 5.66 26.95
CA GLU A 188 -10.73 6.99 26.68
C GLU A 188 -11.18 8.00 27.75
N ASP A 189 -12.47 8.03 28.11
CA ASP A 189 -13.03 8.96 29.09
C ASP A 189 -12.51 8.69 30.52
N LYS A 190 -12.30 7.42 30.87
CA LYS A 190 -11.91 7.01 32.23
C LYS A 190 -10.50 7.49 32.59
N TYR A 191 -9.54 7.41 31.66
CA TYR A 191 -8.14 7.74 31.97
C TYR A 191 -7.28 8.19 30.78
N GLY A 192 -7.87 8.48 29.62
CA GLY A 192 -7.14 8.89 28.40
C GLY A 192 -6.63 7.73 27.55
N GLY A 193 -7.28 6.57 27.65
CA GLY A 193 -7.02 5.42 26.78
C GLY A 193 -5.57 4.97 26.79
N TYR A 194 -4.96 4.92 25.60
CA TYR A 194 -3.61 4.40 25.40
C TYR A 194 -2.50 5.20 26.11
N LEU A 195 -2.78 6.44 26.55
CA LEU A 195 -1.79 7.26 27.27
C LEU A 195 -1.56 6.78 28.70
N ASN A 196 -2.50 6.03 29.28
CA ASN A 196 -2.41 5.59 30.67
C ASN A 196 -2.01 4.11 30.76
N ARG A 197 -1.10 3.78 31.68
CA ARG A 197 -0.67 2.39 31.91
C ARG A 197 -1.81 1.45 32.30
N SER A 198 -2.90 1.95 32.89
CA SER A 198 -4.09 1.14 33.22
C SER A 198 -4.71 0.47 31.98
N PHE A 199 -4.48 1.00 30.78
CA PHE A 199 -4.87 0.35 29.52
C PHE A 199 -4.29 -1.05 29.36
N VAL A 200 -3.06 -1.30 29.85
CA VAL A 200 -2.40 -2.60 29.77
C VAL A 200 -3.23 -3.67 30.48
N ASP A 201 -3.77 -3.35 31.65
CA ASP A 201 -4.59 -4.27 32.44
C ASP A 201 -5.98 -4.46 31.81
N ASP A 202 -6.68 -3.38 31.45
CA ASP A 202 -8.01 -3.46 30.85
C ASP A 202 -7.96 -4.23 29.49
N PHE A 203 -6.89 -4.04 28.70
CA PHE A 203 -6.67 -4.80 27.46
C PHE A 203 -6.31 -6.28 27.70
N ARG A 204 -5.50 -6.56 28.73
CA ARG A 204 -5.19 -7.94 29.13
C ARG A 204 -6.46 -8.69 29.53
N ASP A 205 -7.31 -8.05 30.33
CA ASP A 205 -8.55 -8.65 30.84
C ASP A 205 -9.56 -8.88 29.70
N TYR A 206 -9.68 -7.93 28.76
CA TYR A 206 -10.48 -8.10 27.55
C TYR A 206 -9.95 -9.24 26.66
N SER A 207 -8.64 -9.30 26.44
CA SER A 207 -7.99 -10.37 25.67
C SER A 207 -8.22 -11.74 26.32
N GLU A 208 -8.12 -11.81 27.66
CA GLU A 208 -8.41 -13.04 28.39
C GLU A 208 -9.86 -13.50 28.20
N LEU A 209 -10.81 -12.56 28.24
CA LEU A 209 -12.20 -12.87 27.99
C LEU A 209 -12.39 -13.46 26.58
N CYS A 210 -11.78 -12.87 25.56
CA CYS A 210 -11.79 -13.43 24.20
C CYS A 210 -11.22 -14.85 24.15
N PHE A 211 -10.10 -15.12 24.85
CA PHE A 211 -9.52 -16.47 24.91
C PHE A 211 -10.44 -17.49 25.58
N LYS A 212 -11.13 -17.09 26.66
CA LYS A 212 -12.10 -17.96 27.36
C LYS A 212 -13.31 -18.27 26.49
N LEU A 213 -13.82 -17.27 25.77
CA LEU A 213 -15.05 -17.38 24.99
C LEU A 213 -14.86 -18.11 23.66
N PHE A 214 -13.71 -17.90 22.99
CA PHE A 214 -13.54 -18.32 21.60
C PHE A 214 -12.30 -19.17 21.34
N GLY A 215 -11.38 -19.29 22.30
CA GLY A 215 -10.10 -19.98 22.12
C GLY A 215 -10.19 -21.50 21.99
N ASP A 216 -11.37 -22.08 22.18
CA ASP A 216 -11.65 -23.46 21.83
C ASP A 216 -11.63 -23.68 20.30
N ARG A 217 -12.08 -22.70 19.52
CA ARG A 217 -12.12 -22.70 18.04
C ARG A 217 -11.06 -21.81 17.37
N VAL A 218 -10.68 -20.70 18.00
CA VAL A 218 -9.70 -19.74 17.47
C VAL A 218 -8.29 -20.07 17.92
N LYS A 219 -7.36 -20.19 16.97
CA LYS A 219 -5.95 -20.59 17.21
C LYS A 219 -4.93 -19.53 16.82
N HIS A 220 -5.33 -18.51 16.07
CA HIS A 220 -4.43 -17.44 15.62
C HIS A 220 -4.97 -16.10 16.11
N TRP A 221 -4.25 -15.50 17.05
CA TRP A 221 -4.64 -14.26 17.70
C TRP A 221 -3.64 -13.16 17.35
N PHE A 222 -4.12 -12.05 16.81
CA PHE A 222 -3.36 -10.82 16.73
C PHE A 222 -3.83 -9.88 17.84
N THR A 223 -2.92 -9.39 18.68
CA THR A 223 -3.32 -8.44 19.74
C THR A 223 -3.78 -7.12 19.13
N PHE A 224 -2.92 -6.51 18.30
CA PHE A 224 -3.15 -5.21 17.69
C PHE A 224 -2.98 -5.27 16.17
N ASN A 225 -3.82 -4.50 15.46
CA ASN A 225 -3.51 -4.05 14.12
C ASN A 225 -2.74 -2.72 14.17
N GLU A 226 -1.62 -2.65 13.46
CA GLU A 226 -0.87 -1.43 13.15
C GLU A 226 -0.73 -0.43 14.33
N PRO A 227 -0.12 -0.85 15.45
CA PRO A 227 -0.01 0.00 16.64
C PRO A 227 0.73 1.33 16.39
N ARG A 228 1.64 1.37 15.40
CA ARG A 228 2.28 2.61 14.92
C ARG A 228 1.27 3.61 14.36
N ILE A 229 0.25 3.13 13.64
CA ILE A 229 -0.81 3.99 13.09
C ILE A 229 -1.67 4.55 14.22
N ILE A 230 -2.00 3.75 15.25
CA ILE A 230 -2.67 4.26 16.46
C ILE A 230 -1.89 5.44 17.08
N ALA A 231 -0.58 5.25 17.30
CA ALA A 231 0.28 6.28 17.89
C ALA A 231 0.38 7.53 17.01
N SER A 232 0.77 7.37 15.75
CA SER A 232 1.00 8.50 14.83
C SER A 232 -0.30 9.22 14.44
N TYR A 233 -1.35 8.50 14.06
CA TYR A 233 -2.56 9.15 13.55
C TYR A 233 -3.44 9.70 14.68
N GLY A 234 -3.46 9.05 15.85
CA GLY A 234 -4.25 9.45 17.01
C GLY A 234 -3.60 10.51 17.89
N TYR A 235 -2.25 10.53 17.98
CA TYR A 235 -1.51 11.31 18.98
C TYR A 235 -0.39 12.19 18.41
N GLU A 236 -0.15 12.16 17.09
CA GLU A 236 0.74 13.11 16.43
C GLU A 236 -0.01 13.96 15.41
N LEU A 237 -0.67 13.32 14.45
CA LEU A 237 -1.35 13.98 13.32
C LEU A 237 -2.78 14.38 13.66
N GLY A 238 -3.42 13.76 14.66
CA GLY A 238 -4.79 14.03 15.10
C GLY A 238 -5.90 13.69 14.09
N ILE A 239 -5.57 12.92 13.05
CA ILE A 239 -6.48 12.55 11.95
C ILE A 239 -7.34 11.33 12.29
N ALA A 240 -6.91 10.51 13.26
CA ALA A 240 -7.67 9.40 13.83
C ALA A 240 -8.03 9.72 15.29
N PRO A 241 -9.02 9.03 15.89
CA PRO A 241 -9.29 9.16 17.31
C PRO A 241 -8.06 8.81 18.18
N PRO A 242 -7.88 9.46 19.34
CA PRO A 242 -8.74 10.51 19.90
C PRO A 242 -8.58 11.89 19.25
N GLY A 243 -7.63 12.06 18.32
CA GLY A 243 -7.43 13.30 17.57
C GLY A 243 -6.50 14.29 18.25
N ARG A 244 -5.62 13.81 19.12
CA ARG A 244 -4.68 14.64 19.88
C ARG A 244 -3.47 15.01 19.02
N CYS A 245 -3.10 16.29 19.04
CA CYS A 245 -1.93 16.80 18.35
C CYS A 245 -1.55 18.22 18.79
N SER A 246 -0.30 18.59 18.57
CA SER A 246 0.23 19.95 18.78
C SER A 246 0.77 20.57 17.49
N LEU A 247 0.34 20.05 16.32
CA LEU A 247 0.84 20.44 15.00
C LEU A 247 0.03 21.60 14.37
N PRO A 248 0.68 22.48 13.58
CA PRO A 248 0.00 23.48 12.75
C PRO A 248 -0.99 22.88 11.73
N LYS A 249 -2.19 23.46 11.60
CA LYS A 249 -3.30 22.94 10.76
C LYS A 249 -3.02 22.91 9.26
N ASP A 250 -1.99 23.62 8.78
CA ASP A 250 -1.61 23.73 7.38
C ASP A 250 -0.72 22.56 6.89
N ILE A 251 -0.26 21.69 7.79
CA ILE A 251 0.50 20.50 7.41
C ILE A 251 -0.42 19.52 6.67
N CYS A 252 -0.05 19.22 5.43
CA CYS A 252 -0.73 18.24 4.61
C CYS A 252 -0.27 16.82 4.93
N VAL A 253 -1.19 15.95 5.33
CA VAL A 253 -0.92 14.52 5.57
C VAL A 253 -1.05 13.72 4.28
N PHE A 254 -2.17 13.89 3.57
CA PHE A 254 -2.38 13.25 2.27
C PHE A 254 -2.37 14.29 1.16
N LYS A 255 -1.30 14.27 0.34
CA LYS A 255 -1.16 15.17 -0.81
C LYS A 255 -2.18 14.81 -1.89
N SER A 256 -2.74 15.82 -2.54
CA SER A 256 -3.56 15.61 -3.73
C SER A 256 -2.67 15.40 -4.97
N PRO A 257 -3.12 14.62 -5.96
CA PRO A 257 -2.51 14.63 -7.30
C PRO A 257 -2.56 16.00 -7.96
N VAL A 258 -3.45 16.90 -7.50
CA VAL A 258 -3.52 18.28 -7.97
C VAL A 258 -2.51 19.13 -7.18
N PRO A 259 -1.52 19.77 -7.83
CA PRO A 259 -0.53 20.59 -7.15
C PRO A 259 -1.17 21.67 -6.26
N GLY A 260 -0.62 21.86 -5.06
CA GLY A 260 -1.10 22.85 -4.10
C GLY A 260 -2.41 22.49 -3.38
N LYS A 261 -3.01 21.32 -3.65
CA LYS A 261 -4.17 20.83 -2.90
C LYS A 261 -3.78 19.73 -1.92
N CYS A 262 -4.36 19.81 -0.73
CA CYS A 262 -4.27 18.76 0.28
C CYS A 262 -5.57 17.95 0.31
N LEU A 263 -5.48 16.62 0.30
CA LEU A 263 -6.64 15.74 0.51
C LEU A 263 -7.04 15.70 1.98
N MET A 264 -6.04 15.73 2.88
CA MET A 264 -6.28 15.74 4.32
C MET A 264 -5.13 16.41 5.05
N THR A 265 -5.45 17.43 5.85
CA THR A 265 -4.51 18.11 6.74
C THR A 265 -4.50 17.47 8.12
N VAL A 266 -3.50 17.81 8.94
CA VAL A 266 -3.49 17.40 10.35
C VAL A 266 -4.71 17.92 11.12
N GLY A 267 -5.13 17.17 12.13
CA GLY A 267 -6.13 17.55 13.12
C GLY A 267 -7.56 17.07 12.85
N PRO A 268 -8.56 17.72 13.47
CA PRO A 268 -8.42 18.97 14.22
C PRO A 268 -7.69 18.79 15.56
N CYS A 269 -6.62 19.57 15.79
CA CYS A 269 -5.81 19.55 17.03
C CYS A 269 -6.48 20.29 18.20
N ASN A 270 -7.81 20.27 18.28
CA ASN A 270 -8.59 20.92 19.33
C ASN A 270 -8.78 20.02 20.57
N PHE A 271 -8.29 18.78 20.54
CA PHE A 271 -8.34 17.83 21.65
C PHE A 271 -7.11 17.90 22.57
N GLY A 272 -6.27 18.94 22.40
CA GLY A 272 -4.96 19.05 23.05
C GLY A 272 -3.99 17.99 22.51
N GLY A 273 -2.93 17.74 23.27
CA GLY A 273 -1.93 16.72 22.94
C GLY A 273 -0.52 17.26 22.87
N ASN A 274 0.43 16.35 22.74
CA ASN A 274 1.83 16.68 22.52
C ASN A 274 2.44 15.70 21.51
N SER A 275 2.53 16.13 20.25
CA SER A 275 3.04 15.34 19.12
C SER A 275 4.52 14.94 19.28
N SER A 276 5.23 15.49 20.26
CA SER A 276 6.62 15.14 20.57
C SER A 276 6.77 14.03 21.62
N THR A 277 5.74 13.72 22.41
CA THR A 277 5.83 12.74 23.52
C THR A 277 4.74 11.69 23.51
N GLU A 278 3.48 12.07 23.23
CA GLU A 278 2.34 11.17 23.31
C GLU A 278 2.44 9.94 22.40
N PRO A 279 2.92 10.03 21.13
CA PRO A 279 3.10 8.84 20.30
C PRO A 279 4.02 7.79 20.93
N TYR A 280 5.06 8.22 21.66
CA TYR A 280 6.00 7.32 22.34
C TYR A 280 5.39 6.65 23.57
N VAL A 281 4.63 7.40 24.37
CA VAL A 281 3.89 6.84 25.52
C VAL A 281 2.88 5.79 25.05
N VAL A 282 2.13 6.09 23.98
CA VAL A 282 1.14 5.19 23.40
C VAL A 282 1.78 3.90 22.88
N ALA A 283 2.83 4.01 22.07
CA ALA A 283 3.54 2.84 21.57
C ALA A 283 4.14 1.98 22.70
N HIS A 284 4.70 2.62 23.74
CA HIS A 284 5.22 1.92 24.91
C HIS A 284 4.14 1.09 25.63
N ASN A 285 2.98 1.70 25.90
CA ASN A 285 1.87 0.98 26.53
C ASN A 285 1.30 -0.14 25.63
N LEU A 286 1.26 0.05 24.31
CA LEU A 286 0.85 -1.00 23.36
C LEU A 286 1.83 -2.18 23.33
N ILE A 287 3.14 -1.93 23.40
CA ILE A 287 4.17 -2.98 23.50
C ILE A 287 4.00 -3.80 24.79
N LEU A 288 3.81 -3.11 25.92
CA LEU A 288 3.59 -3.77 27.21
C LEU A 288 2.28 -4.56 27.26
N ALA A 289 1.22 -4.02 26.65
CA ALA A 289 -0.06 -4.70 26.53
C ALA A 289 0.05 -5.98 25.68
N HIS A 290 0.78 -5.93 24.55
CA HIS A 290 1.06 -7.12 23.75
C HIS A 290 1.81 -8.18 24.58
N ALA A 291 2.91 -7.79 25.24
CA ALA A 291 3.73 -8.70 26.00
C ALA A 291 2.98 -9.36 27.17
N ASN A 292 2.13 -8.59 27.86
CA ASN A 292 1.25 -9.11 28.92
C ASN A 292 0.26 -10.15 28.38
N VAL A 293 -0.36 -9.88 27.23
CA VAL A 293 -1.32 -10.80 26.60
C VAL A 293 -0.64 -12.07 26.09
N ALA A 294 0.53 -11.95 25.46
CA ALA A 294 1.30 -13.09 24.98
C ALA A 294 1.74 -13.99 26.15
N LYS A 295 2.27 -13.39 27.23
CA LYS A 295 2.63 -14.13 28.46
C LYS A 295 1.42 -14.84 29.05
N LEU A 296 0.30 -14.14 29.21
CA LEU A 296 -0.95 -14.71 29.71
C LEU A 296 -1.41 -15.91 28.88
N TYR A 297 -1.40 -15.78 27.54
CA TYR A 297 -1.82 -16.86 26.66
C TYR A 297 -0.91 -18.08 26.80
N ARG A 298 0.40 -17.86 26.75
CA ARG A 298 1.43 -18.89 26.89
C ARG A 298 1.30 -19.68 28.19
N GLU A 299 1.14 -18.97 29.31
CA GLU A 299 1.10 -19.59 30.64
C GLU A 299 -0.23 -20.30 30.93
N LYS A 300 -1.37 -19.76 30.46
CA LYS A 300 -2.70 -20.23 30.89
C LYS A 300 -3.47 -21.00 29.84
N TYR A 301 -3.28 -20.69 28.55
CA TYR A 301 -4.15 -21.14 27.47
C TYR A 301 -3.42 -22.00 26.42
N GLN A 302 -2.17 -21.72 26.09
CA GLN A 302 -1.46 -22.33 24.96
C GLN A 302 -1.39 -23.86 25.06
N ALA A 303 -1.09 -24.42 26.23
CA ALA A 303 -1.04 -25.88 26.41
C ALA A 303 -2.39 -26.58 26.13
N LYS A 304 -3.51 -25.92 26.43
CA LYS A 304 -4.87 -26.49 26.27
C LYS A 304 -5.46 -26.17 24.89
N GLN A 305 -5.35 -24.91 24.48
CA GLN A 305 -5.98 -24.40 23.28
C GLN A 305 -5.11 -24.60 22.03
N LYS A 306 -3.79 -24.75 22.19
CA LYS A 306 -2.82 -24.96 21.10
C LYS A 306 -2.79 -23.83 20.05
N GLY A 307 -3.16 -22.61 20.45
CA GLY A 307 -3.04 -21.44 19.61
C GLY A 307 -1.71 -20.71 19.77
N GLU A 308 -1.61 -19.59 19.07
CA GLU A 308 -0.46 -18.69 19.04
C GLU A 308 -0.91 -17.23 19.09
N VAL A 309 -0.07 -16.38 19.69
CA VAL A 309 -0.31 -14.93 19.79
C VAL A 309 0.76 -14.17 19.01
N GLY A 310 0.31 -13.30 18.12
CA GLY A 310 1.14 -12.43 17.32
C GLY A 310 0.61 -10.99 17.30
N ILE A 311 1.21 -10.19 16.43
CA ILE A 311 0.85 -8.79 16.20
C ILE A 311 0.94 -8.46 14.72
N VAL A 312 0.13 -7.51 14.25
CA VAL A 312 0.18 -7.04 12.87
C VAL A 312 0.88 -5.67 12.82
N LEU A 313 1.99 -5.59 12.10
CA LEU A 313 2.74 -4.35 11.89
C LEU A 313 2.61 -3.87 10.44
N VAL A 314 2.67 -2.56 10.23
CA VAL A 314 2.67 -1.95 8.90
C VAL A 314 3.98 -1.22 8.65
N THR A 315 4.62 -1.56 7.53
CA THR A 315 5.80 -0.84 7.07
C THR A 315 5.91 -0.94 5.56
N PRO A 316 6.22 0.17 4.87
CA PRO A 316 6.81 0.12 3.55
C PRO A 316 8.17 -0.59 3.56
N TYR A 317 8.66 -0.93 2.37
CA TYR A 317 10.08 -1.13 2.17
C TYR A 317 10.75 0.20 1.81
N TYR A 318 11.88 0.50 2.44
CA TYR A 318 12.63 1.74 2.21
C TYR A 318 13.82 1.50 1.29
N VAL A 319 13.82 2.21 0.16
CA VAL A 319 14.95 2.26 -0.77
C VAL A 319 15.75 3.53 -0.49
N PRO A 320 17.07 3.49 -0.28
CA PRO A 320 17.88 4.70 -0.20
C PRO A 320 17.68 5.57 -1.44
N PHE A 321 17.42 6.87 -1.26
CA PHE A 321 17.20 7.83 -2.36
C PHE A 321 18.40 7.94 -3.29
N SER A 322 19.60 7.82 -2.75
CA SER A 322 20.85 7.78 -3.51
C SER A 322 21.80 6.72 -2.92
N LYS A 323 22.97 6.57 -3.56
CA LYS A 323 24.05 5.71 -3.05
C LYS A 323 24.87 6.35 -1.92
N SER A 324 24.52 7.57 -1.48
CA SER A 324 25.22 8.22 -0.38
C SER A 324 25.05 7.42 0.92
N GLN A 325 26.01 7.56 1.84
CA GLN A 325 25.90 6.88 3.13
C GLN A 325 24.74 7.48 3.94
N GLU A 326 24.50 8.78 3.80
CA GLU A 326 23.45 9.49 4.51
C GLU A 326 22.04 8.97 4.14
N ASP A 327 21.78 8.68 2.86
CA ASP A 327 20.49 8.15 2.41
C ASP A 327 20.34 6.65 2.74
N GLN A 328 21.44 5.90 2.81
CA GLN A 328 21.44 4.53 3.32
C GLN A 328 21.11 4.51 4.82
N ASP A 329 21.75 5.39 5.60
CA ASP A 329 21.46 5.56 7.02
C ASP A 329 20.02 6.05 7.23
N ALA A 330 19.50 6.91 6.35
CA ALA A 330 18.10 7.34 6.38
C ALA A 330 17.13 6.18 6.16
N ALA A 331 17.42 5.27 5.23
CA ALA A 331 16.61 4.06 5.02
C ALA A 331 16.62 3.16 6.27
N ASN A 332 17.79 2.97 6.90
CA ASN A 332 17.90 2.22 8.14
C ASN A 332 17.12 2.88 9.29
N ARG A 333 17.24 4.19 9.46
CA ARG A 333 16.46 4.94 10.47
C ARG A 333 14.95 4.80 10.22
N LEU A 334 14.50 4.81 8.97
CA LEU A 334 13.09 4.58 8.67
C LEU A 334 12.64 3.16 9.02
N PHE A 335 13.45 2.13 8.76
CA PHE A 335 13.16 0.77 9.26
C PHE A 335 13.08 0.74 10.78
N ASP A 336 14.01 1.38 11.48
CA ASP A 336 14.00 1.44 12.95
C ASP A 336 12.72 2.12 13.47
N PHE A 337 12.31 3.26 12.90
CA PHE A 337 11.13 4.00 13.39
C PHE A 337 9.77 3.41 12.97
N TYR A 338 9.71 2.64 11.88
CA TYR A 338 8.45 2.09 11.36
C TYR A 338 8.23 0.62 11.70
N LEU A 339 9.30 -0.18 11.70
CA LEU A 339 9.25 -1.61 12.01
C LEU A 339 9.96 -1.91 13.35
N GLY A 340 11.20 -1.44 13.50
CA GLY A 340 12.05 -1.68 14.67
C GLY A 340 11.45 -1.16 15.98
N TRP A 341 10.63 -0.10 15.93
CA TRP A 341 10.00 0.50 17.09
C TRP A 341 9.19 -0.51 17.90
N PHE A 342 8.61 -1.51 17.23
CA PHE A 342 7.92 -2.64 17.86
C PHE A 342 8.76 -3.92 17.79
N MET A 343 9.45 -4.20 16.69
CA MET A 343 10.22 -5.44 16.53
C MET A 343 11.40 -5.56 17.48
N ASP A 344 12.19 -4.50 17.69
CA ASP A 344 13.38 -4.56 18.56
C ASP A 344 13.00 -4.84 20.02
N PRO A 345 11.97 -4.20 20.62
CA PRO A 345 11.50 -4.59 21.94
C PRO A 345 11.13 -6.08 22.02
N PHE A 346 10.45 -6.63 21.02
CA PHE A 346 10.03 -8.04 21.03
C PHE A 346 11.18 -9.02 20.82
N VAL A 347 12.23 -8.65 20.10
CA VAL A 347 13.35 -9.56 19.78
C VAL A 347 14.53 -9.38 20.74
N PHE A 348 14.87 -8.14 21.07
CA PHE A 348 16.06 -7.79 21.83
C PHE A 348 15.76 -7.30 23.25
N GLY A 349 14.54 -6.84 23.52
CA GLY A 349 14.12 -6.32 24.82
C GLY A 349 14.29 -4.80 24.97
N GLU A 350 14.69 -4.10 23.91
CA GLU A 350 14.98 -2.67 23.93
C GLU A 350 14.52 -2.00 22.63
N TYR A 351 14.30 -0.69 22.64
CA TYR A 351 14.07 0.08 21.42
C TYR A 351 15.30 0.14 20.52
N PRO A 352 15.16 0.40 19.19
CA PRO A 352 16.30 0.55 18.30
C PRO A 352 17.29 1.61 18.79
N LYS A 353 18.58 1.37 18.59
CA LYS A 353 19.65 2.28 19.03
C LYS A 353 19.46 3.70 18.48
N SER A 354 19.11 3.82 17.19
CA SER A 354 18.88 5.11 16.54
C SER A 354 17.75 5.90 17.20
N MET A 355 16.65 5.24 17.57
CA MET A 355 15.54 5.87 18.29
C MET A 355 15.97 6.39 19.65
N ARG A 356 16.72 5.61 20.43
CA ARG A 356 17.20 6.05 21.76
C ARG A 356 18.12 7.27 21.65
N GLU A 357 19.00 7.29 20.66
CA GLU A 357 19.95 8.39 20.45
C GLU A 357 19.26 9.68 19.94
N LEU A 358 18.26 9.56 19.07
CA LEU A 358 17.57 10.69 18.44
C LEU A 358 16.44 11.25 19.32
N VAL A 359 15.64 10.37 19.94
CA VAL A 359 14.44 10.75 20.71
C VAL A 359 14.77 11.08 22.16
N LYS A 360 15.76 10.39 22.74
CA LYS A 360 16.29 10.61 24.10
C LYS A 360 15.20 10.50 25.17
N GLU A 361 15.11 11.47 26.08
CA GLU A 361 14.23 11.47 27.26
C GLU A 361 12.73 11.40 26.94
N ARG A 362 12.33 11.67 25.69
CA ARG A 362 10.93 11.55 25.25
C ARG A 362 10.54 10.10 24.95
N LEU A 363 11.51 9.20 24.76
CA LEU A 363 11.28 7.79 24.57
C LEU A 363 11.21 7.12 25.94
N PRO A 364 10.06 6.53 26.35
CA PRO A 364 9.96 5.86 27.65
C PRO A 364 10.97 4.72 27.78
N GLU A 365 11.44 4.48 29.00
CA GLU A 365 12.33 3.35 29.30
C GLU A 365 11.55 2.16 29.84
N PHE A 366 11.98 0.95 29.48
CA PHE A 366 11.50 -0.28 30.11
C PHE A 366 12.26 -0.50 31.42
N THR A 367 11.52 -0.85 32.48
CA THR A 367 12.10 -1.46 33.68
C THR A 367 12.77 -2.81 33.36
N GLU A 368 13.63 -3.31 34.23
CA GLU A 368 14.30 -4.59 33.99
C GLU A 368 13.30 -5.76 33.88
N GLU A 369 12.23 -5.74 34.67
CA GLU A 369 11.14 -6.70 34.59
C GLU A 369 10.40 -6.61 33.25
N GLU A 370 10.17 -5.38 32.75
CA GLU A 370 9.55 -5.17 31.44
C GLU A 370 10.44 -5.64 30.30
N LYS A 371 11.75 -5.37 30.33
CA LYS A 371 12.70 -5.86 29.31
C LYS A 371 12.65 -7.37 29.18
N VAL A 372 12.61 -8.09 30.30
CA VAL A 372 12.50 -9.56 30.33
C VAL A 372 11.14 -10.01 29.78
N MET A 373 10.07 -9.29 30.09
CA MET A 373 8.71 -9.63 29.65
C MET A 373 8.47 -9.37 28.16
N VAL A 374 8.97 -8.26 27.61
CA VAL A 374 8.76 -7.91 26.19
C VAL A 374 9.62 -8.75 25.27
N LYS A 375 10.82 -9.13 25.69
CA LYS A 375 11.72 -9.97 24.91
C LYS A 375 11.14 -11.38 24.74
N GLY A 376 11.02 -11.84 23.50
CA GLY A 376 10.45 -13.14 23.16
C GLY A 376 8.93 -13.22 23.35
N SER A 377 8.23 -12.09 23.35
CA SER A 377 6.76 -12.05 23.47
C SER A 377 6.01 -12.32 22.17
N LEU A 378 6.71 -12.59 21.06
CA LEU A 378 6.13 -12.80 19.75
C LEU A 378 6.16 -14.29 19.34
N ASP A 379 5.01 -14.97 19.26
CA ASP A 379 4.96 -16.34 18.72
C ASP A 379 5.03 -16.32 17.17
N PHE A 380 4.43 -15.32 16.54
CA PHE A 380 4.52 -15.06 15.10
C PHE A 380 4.30 -13.57 14.77
N LEU A 381 4.80 -13.14 13.62
CA LEU A 381 4.64 -11.78 13.08
C LEU A 381 3.61 -11.75 11.95
N ALA A 382 2.82 -10.70 11.87
CA ALA A 382 2.04 -10.38 10.69
C ALA A 382 2.45 -9.02 10.12
N ILE A 383 2.45 -8.92 8.79
CA ILE A 383 2.81 -7.70 8.06
C ILE A 383 1.67 -7.26 7.16
N ASN A 384 1.31 -5.99 7.30
CA ASN A 384 0.51 -5.25 6.35
C ASN A 384 1.46 -4.54 5.37
N TYR A 385 1.40 -4.91 4.09
CA TYR A 385 2.29 -4.38 3.07
C TYR A 385 1.51 -3.86 1.87
N TYR A 386 1.76 -2.60 1.50
CA TYR A 386 1.06 -1.92 0.43
C TYR A 386 1.99 -1.30 -0.62
N ALA A 387 3.15 -0.79 -0.21
CA ALA A 387 4.02 -0.01 -1.08
C ALA A 387 5.47 0.00 -0.61
N SER A 388 6.34 0.54 -1.46
CA SER A 388 7.71 0.93 -1.13
C SER A 388 7.90 2.42 -1.36
N SER A 389 8.86 2.99 -0.65
CA SER A 389 9.17 4.41 -0.75
C SER A 389 10.67 4.65 -0.71
N TYR A 390 11.09 5.80 -1.22
CA TYR A 390 12.46 6.23 -1.06
C TYR A 390 12.68 6.88 0.30
N ALA A 391 13.89 6.71 0.82
CA ALA A 391 14.37 7.28 2.05
C ALA A 391 15.46 8.29 1.74
N LYS A 392 15.25 9.55 2.11
CA LYS A 392 16.28 10.58 1.97
C LYS A 392 16.64 11.16 3.32
N ASN A 393 17.93 11.39 3.53
CA ASN A 393 18.41 12.05 4.72
C ASN A 393 17.82 13.47 4.82
N LYS A 394 17.18 13.76 5.95
CA LYS A 394 16.61 15.08 6.23
C LYS A 394 16.58 15.33 7.74
N PRO A 395 17.70 15.83 8.29
CA PRO A 395 17.72 16.32 9.66
C PRO A 395 16.71 17.47 9.81
N PRO A 396 15.99 17.55 10.94
CA PRO A 396 15.10 18.66 11.19
C PRO A 396 15.87 19.97 11.28
N SER A 397 15.25 21.07 10.85
CA SER A 397 15.87 22.39 11.02
C SER A 397 15.84 22.80 12.49
N SER A 398 16.76 23.67 12.93
CA SER A 398 16.82 24.15 14.32
C SER A 398 15.54 24.82 14.81
N ASN A 399 14.68 25.28 13.89
CA ASN A 399 13.45 26.00 14.18
C ASN A 399 12.20 25.11 14.04
N GLU A 400 12.35 23.84 13.66
CA GLU A 400 11.20 22.93 13.58
C GLU A 400 10.71 22.52 14.97
N VAL A 401 9.39 22.47 15.12
CA VAL A 401 8.74 21.98 16.34
C VAL A 401 8.98 20.48 16.44
N LEU A 402 9.53 20.03 17.57
CA LEU A 402 9.74 18.61 17.86
C LEU A 402 8.44 17.83 17.69
N ARG A 403 8.53 16.69 16.98
CA ARG A 403 7.42 15.77 16.71
C ARG A 403 7.97 14.43 16.25
N TYR A 404 7.18 13.37 16.48
CA TYR A 404 7.55 12.00 16.09
C TYR A 404 8.07 11.89 14.64
N THR A 405 7.38 12.48 13.66
CA THR A 405 7.76 12.39 12.23
C THR A 405 9.10 13.03 11.88
N LEU A 406 9.64 13.93 12.71
CA LEU A 406 10.94 14.57 12.47
C LEU A 406 12.09 13.85 13.18
N ASP A 407 11.79 13.09 14.23
CA ASP A 407 12.81 12.44 15.06
C ASP A 407 13.64 11.42 14.29
N VAL A 408 13.08 10.83 13.23
CA VAL A 408 13.78 9.90 12.33
C VAL A 408 14.88 10.58 11.51
N ALA A 409 14.90 11.92 11.43
CA ALA A 409 15.85 12.71 10.63
C ALA A 409 15.94 12.23 9.17
N ALA A 410 14.82 11.78 8.61
CA ALA A 410 14.69 11.26 7.26
C ALA A 410 13.31 11.62 6.72
N GLU A 411 13.21 11.80 5.40
CA GLU A 411 11.93 11.94 4.72
C GLU A 411 11.64 10.75 3.81
N ILE A 412 10.36 10.40 3.79
CA ILE A 412 9.82 9.45 2.81
C ILE A 412 9.53 10.25 1.54
N ILE A 413 10.17 9.85 0.44
CA ILE A 413 9.89 10.40 -0.88
C ILE A 413 9.04 9.38 -1.63
N ASP A 414 7.83 9.80 -1.99
CA ASP A 414 6.95 8.99 -2.82
C ASP A 414 7.60 8.77 -4.19
N GLY A 415 7.45 7.57 -4.74
CA GLY A 415 8.08 7.17 -6.01
C GLY A 415 7.75 8.05 -7.23
N LYS A 416 6.79 8.99 -7.14
CA LYS A 416 6.54 10.01 -8.17
C LYS A 416 7.65 11.08 -8.23
N ASP A 417 8.29 11.37 -7.11
CA ASP A 417 9.28 12.44 -6.95
C ASP A 417 10.71 11.89 -6.81
N ALA A 418 10.90 10.59 -7.03
CA ALA A 418 12.15 9.91 -6.80
C ALA A 418 12.78 9.35 -8.09
N PRO A 419 14.06 9.65 -8.35
CA PRO A 419 14.80 9.02 -9.44
C PRO A 419 14.83 7.51 -9.26
N GLY A 420 14.24 6.75 -10.20
CA GLY A 420 14.42 5.30 -10.28
C GLY A 420 13.24 4.39 -9.87
N LEU A 421 12.07 4.93 -9.49
CA LEU A 421 10.82 4.13 -9.44
C LEU A 421 9.87 4.43 -10.62
N GLY A 422 10.27 5.31 -11.54
CA GLY A 422 9.73 5.38 -12.89
C GLY A 422 10.72 4.74 -13.86
N HIS A 423 10.48 3.50 -14.29
CA HIS A 423 11.22 2.96 -15.43
C HIS A 423 10.70 3.59 -16.72
N GLY A 424 11.32 4.71 -17.11
CA GLY A 424 11.39 5.20 -18.48
C GLY A 424 12.81 5.03 -19.00
N ASN A 425 13.24 3.79 -19.26
CA ASN A 425 14.45 3.55 -20.05
C ASN A 425 14.11 3.80 -21.52
N TRP A 426 14.81 4.73 -22.20
CA TRP A 426 14.78 4.86 -23.66
C TRP A 426 16.18 4.57 -24.26
N PRO A 427 16.58 3.30 -24.38
CA PRO A 427 17.88 2.92 -24.93
C PRO A 427 18.04 3.35 -26.39
N GLU A 428 16.95 3.36 -27.18
CA GLU A 428 17.00 3.83 -28.57
C GLU A 428 17.25 5.35 -28.67
N GLY A 429 17.11 6.13 -27.61
CA GLY A 429 17.43 7.56 -27.59
C GLY A 429 18.94 7.81 -27.71
N LEU A 430 19.74 7.03 -26.99
CA LEU A 430 21.20 7.07 -27.10
C LEU A 430 21.64 6.50 -28.46
N GLU A 431 21.04 5.40 -28.89
CA GLU A 431 21.34 4.79 -30.20
C GLU A 431 20.98 5.72 -31.37
N LYS A 432 19.82 6.41 -31.34
CA LYS A 432 19.43 7.39 -32.36
C LYS A 432 20.30 8.64 -32.34
N LEU A 433 20.73 9.09 -31.17
CA LEU A 433 21.71 10.18 -31.05
C LEU A 433 23.07 9.76 -31.64
N MET A 434 23.53 8.54 -31.35
CA MET A 434 24.79 8.01 -31.89
C MET A 434 24.70 7.77 -33.41
N ASN A 435 23.56 7.28 -33.90
CA ASN A 435 23.30 7.08 -35.34
C ASN A 435 23.14 8.41 -36.08
N TYR A 436 22.48 9.42 -35.47
CA TYR A 436 22.44 10.78 -36.03
C TYR A 436 23.85 11.40 -36.10
N ILE A 437 24.69 11.22 -35.08
CA ILE A 437 26.08 11.70 -35.09
C ILE A 437 26.92 10.97 -36.15
N LYS A 438 26.72 9.66 -36.26
CA LYS A 438 27.35 8.82 -37.28
C LYS A 438 26.96 9.24 -38.70
N ASP A 439 25.68 9.40 -38.98
CA ASP A 439 25.15 9.61 -40.33
C ASP A 439 25.30 11.07 -40.78
N LYS A 440 25.17 12.04 -39.86
CA LYS A 440 25.27 13.47 -40.19
C LYS A 440 26.70 14.02 -40.17
N TYR A 441 27.59 13.45 -39.35
CA TYR A 441 28.95 13.96 -39.14
C TYR A 441 30.05 12.94 -39.49
N ASN A 442 29.71 11.91 -40.27
CA ASN A 442 30.62 10.89 -40.81
C ASN A 442 31.39 10.09 -39.74
N ASN A 443 30.66 9.66 -38.71
CA ASN A 443 31.10 8.70 -37.69
C ASN A 443 32.41 9.06 -36.94
N PRO A 444 32.49 10.22 -36.29
CA PRO A 444 33.65 10.61 -35.49
C PRO A 444 33.77 9.74 -34.22
N LYS A 445 34.98 9.61 -33.67
CA LYS A 445 35.17 9.09 -32.30
C LYS A 445 34.51 10.07 -31.31
N VAL A 446 33.52 9.59 -30.55
CA VAL A 446 32.75 10.40 -29.60
C VAL A 446 33.34 10.25 -28.18
N TYR A 447 33.74 11.37 -27.58
CA TYR A 447 33.98 11.53 -26.14
C TYR A 447 33.11 12.71 -25.69
N ILE A 448 32.38 12.60 -24.57
CA ILE A 448 31.49 13.69 -24.12
C ILE A 448 32.30 14.71 -23.31
N ALA A 449 32.36 15.96 -23.77
CA ALA A 449 32.70 17.18 -23.03
C ALA A 449 32.44 18.40 -23.94
N GLU A 450 31.67 19.40 -23.48
CA GLU A 450 31.43 20.67 -24.20
C GLU A 450 32.11 21.84 -23.48
N ASN A 451 32.63 22.82 -24.23
CA ASN A 451 33.24 24.07 -23.74
C ASN A 451 32.82 25.32 -24.52
N GLU A 452 31.52 25.45 -24.84
CA GLU A 452 30.85 26.73 -25.15
C GLU A 452 29.36 26.64 -24.77
N TYR A 453 28.71 27.78 -24.50
CA TYR A 453 27.25 27.80 -24.35
C TYR A 453 26.57 27.48 -25.70
N PRO A 454 25.55 26.60 -25.73
CA PRO A 454 24.82 26.28 -26.95
C PRO A 454 24.25 27.53 -27.63
N LYS A 455 24.19 27.54 -28.97
CA LYS A 455 23.68 28.69 -29.75
C LYS A 455 22.29 29.15 -29.28
N SER A 456 21.40 28.21 -28.95
CA SER A 456 20.07 28.49 -28.39
C SER A 456 20.12 29.22 -27.05
N MET A 457 21.06 28.86 -26.17
CA MET A 457 21.27 29.52 -24.88
C MET A 457 21.80 30.95 -25.06
N ARG A 458 22.72 31.16 -26.02
CA ARG A 458 23.23 32.50 -26.36
C ARG A 458 22.13 33.41 -26.92
N GLU A 459 21.24 32.86 -27.75
CA GLU A 459 20.10 33.61 -28.33
C GLU A 459 19.02 33.97 -27.30
N LEU A 460 18.79 33.10 -26.31
CA LEU A 460 17.76 33.28 -25.27
C LEU A 460 18.23 34.13 -24.08
N VAL A 461 19.46 33.93 -23.61
CA VAL A 461 20.00 34.56 -22.38
C VAL A 461 20.79 35.84 -22.68
N LYS A 462 21.38 35.93 -23.88
CA LYS A 462 22.09 37.11 -24.41
C LYS A 462 23.16 37.63 -23.44
N GLU A 463 23.15 38.93 -23.15
CA GLU A 463 24.15 39.67 -22.37
C GLU A 463 24.29 39.21 -20.91
N ARG A 464 23.44 38.30 -20.41
CA ARG A 464 23.52 37.73 -19.05
C ARG A 464 24.41 36.50 -18.94
N LEU A 465 24.92 35.96 -20.05
CA LEU A 465 25.91 34.89 -20.01
C LEU A 465 27.31 35.50 -19.85
N PRO A 466 28.09 35.11 -18.82
CA PRO A 466 29.48 35.53 -18.72
C PRO A 466 30.30 34.90 -19.86
N GLU A 467 31.16 35.69 -20.48
CA GLU A 467 32.10 35.20 -21.50
C GLU A 467 33.39 34.72 -20.84
N PHE A 468 33.88 33.55 -21.23
CA PHE A 468 35.24 33.13 -20.87
C PHE A 468 36.25 34.03 -21.61
N THR A 469 37.34 34.40 -20.94
CA THR A 469 38.47 35.03 -21.63
C THR A 469 39.17 34.04 -22.56
N GLU A 470 39.98 34.52 -23.50
CA GLU A 470 40.75 33.62 -24.37
C GLU A 470 41.72 32.72 -23.58
N GLU A 471 42.32 33.21 -22.48
CA GLU A 471 43.14 32.38 -21.60
C GLU A 471 42.31 31.30 -20.88
N GLU A 472 41.12 31.64 -20.38
CA GLU A 472 40.21 30.68 -19.73
C GLU A 472 39.69 29.64 -20.72
N LYS A 473 39.37 30.04 -21.95
CA LYS A 473 38.98 29.13 -23.04
C LYS A 473 40.09 28.12 -23.31
N VAL A 474 41.34 28.56 -23.35
CA VAL A 474 42.50 27.67 -23.55
C VAL A 474 42.70 26.74 -22.34
N MET A 475 42.54 27.24 -21.11
CA MET A 475 42.69 26.45 -19.89
C MET A 475 41.62 25.35 -19.75
N VAL A 476 40.38 25.65 -20.13
CA VAL A 476 39.25 24.74 -20.00
C VAL A 476 39.19 23.76 -21.18
N LYS A 477 39.70 24.15 -22.37
CA LYS A 477 39.76 23.30 -23.56
C LYS A 477 40.76 22.14 -23.38
N GLY A 478 40.23 20.93 -23.23
CA GLY A 478 41.03 19.72 -23.05
C GLY A 478 41.44 19.44 -21.61
N SER A 479 40.83 20.12 -20.63
CA SER A 479 41.10 19.91 -19.20
C SER A 479 40.47 18.64 -18.61
N LEU A 480 39.70 17.90 -19.41
CA LEU A 480 38.99 16.70 -18.99
C LEU A 480 39.64 15.48 -19.64
N ASP A 481 40.24 14.62 -18.82
CA ASP A 481 40.75 13.32 -19.26
C ASP A 481 39.62 12.29 -19.48
N PHE A 482 38.49 12.46 -18.77
CA PHE A 482 37.22 11.78 -19.01
C PHE A 482 36.06 12.61 -18.43
N LEU A 483 34.84 12.34 -18.90
CA LEU A 483 33.61 12.93 -18.34
C LEU A 483 32.65 11.81 -17.94
N ALA A 484 32.24 11.80 -16.67
CA ALA A 484 31.19 10.93 -16.17
C ALA A 484 29.89 11.75 -16.11
N ILE A 485 28.87 11.33 -16.87
CA ILE A 485 27.54 11.94 -16.83
C ILE A 485 26.60 11.02 -16.08
N ASN A 486 25.92 11.57 -15.08
CA ASN A 486 24.76 10.92 -14.55
C ASN A 486 23.53 11.29 -15.38
N TYR A 487 22.99 10.31 -16.09
CA TYR A 487 21.76 10.43 -16.87
C TYR A 487 20.64 9.71 -16.13
N TYR A 488 19.66 10.45 -15.61
CA TYR A 488 18.65 9.92 -14.70
C TYR A 488 17.26 9.79 -15.32
N ALA A 489 16.86 10.68 -16.23
CA ALA A 489 15.55 10.63 -16.89
C ALA A 489 15.51 11.56 -18.13
N SER A 490 14.49 11.38 -18.97
CA SER A 490 14.02 12.37 -19.94
C SER A 490 12.67 12.94 -19.49
N SER A 491 12.41 14.21 -19.77
CA SER A 491 11.13 14.87 -19.46
C SER A 491 10.49 15.42 -20.73
N TYR A 492 9.16 15.47 -20.77
CA TYR A 492 8.47 16.20 -21.83
C TYR A 492 8.71 17.70 -21.62
N ALA A 493 9.05 18.42 -22.68
CA ALA A 493 9.22 19.85 -22.64
C ALA A 493 8.18 20.51 -23.55
N LYS A 494 7.62 21.62 -23.09
CA LYS A 494 6.77 22.49 -23.91
C LYS A 494 7.34 23.89 -23.95
N ASN A 495 7.27 24.49 -25.14
CA ASN A 495 7.69 25.87 -25.36
C ASN A 495 6.90 26.82 -24.43
N LYS A 496 7.63 27.60 -23.63
CA LYS A 496 7.09 28.59 -22.70
C LYS A 496 8.11 29.72 -22.53
N PRO A 497 8.16 30.67 -23.48
CA PRO A 497 9.00 31.85 -23.32
C PRO A 497 8.48 32.73 -22.16
N PRO A 498 9.37 33.41 -21.42
CA PRO A 498 8.97 34.31 -20.34
C PRO A 498 8.08 35.44 -20.85
N SER A 499 7.09 35.84 -20.05
CA SER A 499 6.22 36.97 -20.38
C SER A 499 6.94 38.31 -20.22
N SER A 500 6.48 39.36 -20.91
CA SER A 500 7.12 40.69 -20.90
C SER A 500 7.24 41.33 -19.51
N ASN A 501 6.50 40.82 -18.52
CA ASN A 501 6.42 41.39 -17.17
C ASN A 501 7.11 40.51 -16.11
N GLU A 502 7.71 39.39 -16.51
CA GLU A 502 8.45 38.51 -15.59
C GLU A 502 9.88 38.98 -15.38
N VAL A 503 10.37 38.90 -14.13
CA VAL A 503 11.77 39.14 -13.80
C VAL A 503 12.60 37.96 -14.31
N LEU A 504 13.51 38.22 -15.25
CA LEU A 504 14.39 37.21 -15.83
C LEU A 504 15.24 36.54 -14.74
N ARG A 505 15.30 35.21 -14.77
CA ARG A 505 16.04 34.36 -13.83
C ARG A 505 16.44 33.06 -14.54
N TYR A 506 17.49 32.40 -14.05
CA TYR A 506 18.09 31.23 -14.71
C TYR A 506 17.08 30.10 -15.03
N THR A 507 16.00 29.95 -14.24
CA THR A 507 14.97 28.93 -14.48
C THR A 507 14.02 29.27 -15.64
N LEU A 508 13.93 30.53 -16.05
CA LEU A 508 13.07 30.99 -17.16
C LEU A 508 13.84 31.09 -18.50
N ASP A 509 15.16 31.10 -18.41
CA ASP A 509 16.09 31.24 -19.54
C ASP A 509 16.02 30.09 -20.55
N VAL A 510 15.58 28.93 -20.08
CA VAL A 510 15.36 27.73 -20.91
C VAL A 510 14.18 27.88 -21.88
N ALA A 511 13.31 28.90 -21.71
CA ALA A 511 12.14 29.20 -22.53
C ALA A 511 11.21 27.98 -22.78
N ALA A 512 11.24 27.02 -21.87
CA ALA A 512 10.46 25.80 -21.90
C ALA A 512 10.01 25.45 -20.48
N GLU A 513 8.81 24.89 -20.34
CA GLU A 513 8.41 24.23 -19.11
C GLU A 513 8.58 22.71 -19.26
N ILE A 514 9.11 22.09 -18.21
CA ILE A 514 9.04 20.64 -18.07
C ILE A 514 7.57 20.30 -17.78
N ILE A 515 6.98 19.45 -18.61
CA ILE A 515 5.66 18.89 -18.38
C ILE A 515 5.85 17.55 -17.69
N ASP A 516 5.46 17.50 -16.42
CA ASP A 516 5.18 16.23 -15.77
C ASP A 516 3.95 15.60 -16.40
N GLY A 517 4.02 14.29 -16.69
CA GLY A 517 2.99 13.50 -17.38
C GLY A 517 1.61 13.65 -16.74
N LYS A 518 0.86 14.66 -17.18
CA LYS A 518 -0.44 15.06 -16.64
C LYS A 518 -1.58 14.06 -16.92
N ASP A 519 -1.26 12.86 -17.41
CA ASP A 519 -2.20 11.78 -17.72
C ASP A 519 -1.78 10.42 -17.12
N ALA A 520 -1.34 10.37 -15.86
CA ALA A 520 -1.09 9.11 -15.15
C ALA A 520 -2.18 8.73 -14.10
N PRO A 521 -3.40 8.32 -14.51
CA PRO A 521 -4.32 7.62 -13.62
C PRO A 521 -3.82 6.20 -13.33
N GLY A 522 -3.44 5.92 -12.08
CA GLY A 522 -3.21 4.55 -11.59
C GLY A 522 -1.76 4.11 -11.38
N LEU A 523 -0.76 4.97 -11.62
CA LEU A 523 0.63 4.70 -11.28
C LEU A 523 1.24 5.88 -10.53
N GLY A 524 1.35 5.74 -9.22
CA GLY A 524 2.16 6.62 -8.39
C GLY A 524 1.85 6.53 -6.90
N HIS A 525 1.82 5.29 -6.40
CA HIS A 525 1.76 4.97 -4.98
C HIS A 525 2.80 3.89 -4.64
N GLY A 526 4.06 4.04 -5.07
CA GLY A 526 5.13 3.14 -4.62
C GLY A 526 4.89 1.65 -4.89
N ASN A 527 4.11 1.30 -5.93
CA ASN A 527 3.74 -0.07 -6.27
C ASN A 527 4.95 -0.82 -6.85
N TRP A 528 5.79 -1.33 -5.95
CA TRP A 528 7.03 -2.04 -6.23
C TRP A 528 7.02 -3.39 -5.50
N PRO A 529 6.50 -4.46 -6.12
CA PRO A 529 6.30 -5.75 -5.45
C PRO A 529 7.62 -6.40 -5.00
N GLU A 530 8.75 -6.06 -5.62
CA GLU A 530 10.10 -6.39 -5.15
C GLU A 530 10.37 -5.92 -3.71
N GLY A 531 9.76 -4.81 -3.31
CA GLY A 531 9.89 -4.32 -1.95
C GLY A 531 9.32 -5.29 -0.92
N LEU A 532 8.26 -6.04 -1.26
CA LEU A 532 7.75 -7.10 -0.40
C LEU A 532 8.78 -8.22 -0.26
N GLU A 533 9.36 -8.69 -1.38
CA GLU A 533 10.44 -9.69 -1.36
C GLU A 533 11.61 -9.23 -0.49
N LYS A 534 12.04 -7.98 -0.65
CA LYS A 534 13.16 -7.42 0.11
C LYS A 534 12.83 -7.20 1.58
N LEU A 535 11.63 -6.74 1.92
CA LEU A 535 11.18 -6.60 3.31
C LEU A 535 11.16 -7.97 4.01
N MET A 536 10.66 -9.00 3.34
CA MET A 536 10.64 -10.36 3.87
C MET A 536 12.06 -10.89 4.14
N ASN A 537 13.02 -10.65 3.24
CA ASN A 537 14.42 -11.00 3.49
C ASN A 537 15.03 -10.15 4.61
N TYR A 538 14.74 -8.85 4.68
CA TYR A 538 15.19 -8.00 5.77
C TYR A 538 14.70 -8.52 7.14
N ILE A 539 13.43 -8.93 7.24
CA ILE A 539 12.88 -9.53 8.47
C ILE A 539 13.59 -10.84 8.81
N LYS A 540 13.83 -11.70 7.82
CA LYS A 540 14.59 -12.94 8.00
C LYS A 540 15.98 -12.67 8.58
N ASP A 541 16.71 -11.75 7.98
CA ASP A 541 18.13 -11.52 8.26
C ASP A 541 18.36 -10.74 9.56
N ASN A 542 17.42 -9.89 9.98
CA ASN A 542 17.58 -9.01 11.15
C ASN A 542 16.79 -9.47 12.40
N TYR A 543 15.78 -10.33 12.26
CA TYR A 543 14.87 -10.67 13.37
C TYR A 543 14.70 -12.19 13.62
N ASN A 544 15.73 -12.98 13.33
CA ASN A 544 15.75 -14.44 13.56
C ASN A 544 14.70 -15.24 12.75
N ASN A 545 14.34 -14.77 11.55
CA ASN A 545 13.40 -15.45 10.64
C ASN A 545 12.11 -15.95 11.33
N PRO A 546 11.35 -15.05 11.96
CA PRO A 546 10.15 -15.43 12.70
C PRO A 546 9.12 -16.03 11.75
N LYS A 547 8.13 -16.75 12.29
CA LYS A 547 6.96 -17.16 11.51
C LYS A 547 6.22 -15.90 11.04
N VAL A 548 6.00 -15.73 9.73
CA VAL A 548 5.37 -14.52 9.16
C VAL A 548 4.06 -14.85 8.44
N TYR A 549 3.06 -13.98 8.58
CA TYR A 549 1.90 -13.90 7.69
C TYR A 549 1.82 -12.53 7.02
N ILE A 550 1.44 -12.47 5.75
CA ILE A 550 1.01 -11.21 5.14
C ILE A 550 -0.46 -11.02 5.52
N ALA A 551 -0.74 -10.18 6.52
CA ALA A 551 -2.09 -10.02 7.07
C ALA A 551 -2.95 -9.04 6.28
N GLU A 552 -2.32 -8.16 5.51
CA GLU A 552 -2.97 -7.29 4.53
C GLU A 552 -2.05 -7.03 3.35
N ASN A 553 -2.61 -7.13 2.15
CA ASN A 553 -2.02 -6.65 0.91
C ASN A 553 -3.13 -6.39 -0.11
N GLY A 554 -3.10 -5.24 -0.76
CA GLY A 554 -4.12 -4.85 -1.72
C GLY A 554 -3.88 -3.46 -2.29
N ILE A 555 -4.80 -3.02 -3.13
CA ILE A 555 -4.75 -1.69 -3.74
C ILE A 555 -6.16 -1.08 -3.78
N ALA A 556 -6.24 0.22 -3.52
CA ALA A 556 -7.48 0.97 -3.58
C ALA A 556 -7.81 1.39 -5.02
N GLY A 557 -9.08 1.25 -5.41
CA GLY A 557 -9.67 2.04 -6.48
C GLY A 557 -10.29 3.33 -5.92
N VAL A 558 -10.42 4.37 -6.74
CA VAL A 558 -11.19 5.57 -6.39
C VAL A 558 -12.67 5.28 -6.61
N ARG A 559 -13.52 5.58 -5.61
CA ARG A 559 -14.98 5.49 -5.77
C ARG A 559 -15.46 6.57 -6.74
N ASN A 560 -16.16 6.15 -7.78
CA ASN A 560 -16.87 7.04 -8.69
C ASN A 560 -18.22 6.43 -9.06
N ASP A 561 -19.26 6.81 -8.32
CA ASP A 561 -20.60 6.27 -8.50
C ASP A 561 -21.30 6.78 -9.78
N ALA A 562 -20.68 7.71 -10.52
CA ALA A 562 -21.17 8.15 -11.82
C ALA A 562 -20.78 7.19 -12.96
N LEU A 563 -19.87 6.24 -12.71
CA LEU A 563 -19.46 5.24 -13.71
C LEU A 563 -20.46 4.09 -13.77
N ASP A 564 -20.60 3.50 -14.96
CA ASP A 564 -21.35 2.26 -15.14
C ASP A 564 -20.81 1.14 -14.23
N LEU A 565 -21.71 0.30 -13.72
CA LEU A 565 -21.35 -0.77 -12.80
C LEU A 565 -20.29 -1.70 -13.40
N ASN A 566 -20.38 -2.05 -14.69
CA ASN A 566 -19.39 -2.94 -15.31
C ASN A 566 -17.99 -2.35 -15.33
N VAL A 567 -17.87 -1.01 -15.44
CA VAL A 567 -16.58 -0.31 -15.33
C VAL A 567 -16.05 -0.40 -13.91
N GLN A 568 -16.92 -0.24 -12.90
CA GLN A 568 -16.53 -0.33 -11.49
C GLN A 568 -16.14 -1.77 -11.06
N LEU A 569 -16.74 -2.79 -11.67
CA LEU A 569 -16.40 -4.20 -11.43
C LEU A 569 -15.11 -4.64 -12.15
N ASN A 570 -14.65 -3.88 -13.15
CA ASN A 570 -13.44 -4.20 -13.90
C ASN A 570 -12.17 -3.69 -13.20
N ASP A 571 -11.67 -4.48 -12.24
CA ASP A 571 -10.53 -4.13 -11.39
C ASP A 571 -9.24 -4.90 -11.73
N VAL A 572 -8.93 -5.01 -13.02
CA VAL A 572 -7.72 -5.71 -13.51
C VAL A 572 -6.42 -5.18 -12.89
N SER A 573 -6.36 -3.89 -12.52
CA SER A 573 -5.21 -3.32 -11.80
C SER A 573 -4.97 -3.99 -10.44
N ARG A 574 -6.04 -4.38 -9.72
CA ARG A 574 -5.95 -5.15 -8.47
C ARG A 574 -5.42 -6.55 -8.72
N ILE A 575 -5.87 -7.21 -9.78
CA ILE A 575 -5.35 -8.53 -10.17
C ILE A 575 -3.84 -8.46 -10.43
N ILE A 576 -3.41 -7.50 -11.28
CA ILE A 576 -2.00 -7.30 -11.62
C ILE A 576 -1.18 -6.96 -10.37
N TYR A 577 -1.71 -6.15 -9.46
CA TYR A 577 -1.06 -5.86 -8.19
C TYR A 577 -0.85 -7.16 -7.38
N VAL A 578 -1.91 -7.91 -7.11
CA VAL A 578 -1.86 -9.10 -6.25
C VAL A 578 -0.94 -10.18 -6.83
N VAL A 579 -1.09 -10.52 -8.11
CA VAL A 579 -0.32 -11.61 -8.73
C VAL A 579 1.19 -11.36 -8.67
N ARG A 580 1.62 -10.11 -8.88
CA ARG A 580 3.04 -9.72 -8.81
C ARG A 580 3.56 -9.79 -7.38
N HIS A 581 2.77 -9.39 -6.38
CA HIS A 581 3.13 -9.52 -4.98
C HIS A 581 3.22 -10.99 -4.54
N LEU A 582 2.30 -11.85 -4.99
CA LEU A 582 2.37 -13.29 -4.74
C LEU A 582 3.62 -13.92 -5.35
N TYR A 583 3.97 -13.57 -6.59
CA TYR A 583 5.22 -14.03 -7.20
C TYR A 583 6.45 -13.63 -6.37
N ARG A 584 6.52 -12.37 -5.92
CA ARG A 584 7.62 -11.85 -5.10
C ARG A 584 7.67 -12.47 -3.70
N LEU A 585 6.51 -12.72 -3.10
CA LEU A 585 6.40 -13.46 -1.85
C LEU A 585 6.89 -14.90 -2.01
N ASN A 586 6.55 -15.56 -3.12
CA ASN A 586 7.04 -16.90 -3.44
C ASN A 586 8.57 -16.94 -3.57
N LYS A 587 9.18 -15.93 -4.20
CA LYS A 587 10.65 -15.81 -4.24
C LYS A 587 11.27 -15.67 -2.85
N ALA A 588 10.67 -14.86 -1.98
CA ALA A 588 11.12 -14.75 -0.59
C ALA A 588 11.05 -16.10 0.15
N ILE A 589 9.96 -16.87 -0.04
CA ILE A 589 9.80 -18.22 0.53
C ILE A 589 10.89 -19.17 0.00
N LYS A 590 11.14 -19.16 -1.32
CA LYS A 590 12.23 -19.95 -1.95
C LYS A 590 13.62 -19.55 -1.43
N ASN A 591 13.78 -18.30 -0.99
CA ASN A 591 15.00 -17.80 -0.34
C ASN A 591 15.04 -18.06 1.18
N GLY A 592 14.16 -18.92 1.70
CA GLY A 592 14.17 -19.38 3.09
C GLY A 592 13.45 -18.49 4.09
N VAL A 593 12.68 -17.47 3.66
CA VAL A 593 11.85 -16.70 4.58
C VAL A 593 10.67 -17.55 5.06
N ASN A 594 10.42 -17.53 6.38
CA ASN A 594 9.40 -18.35 7.04
C ASN A 594 7.97 -17.78 6.93
N VAL A 595 7.51 -17.49 5.71
CA VAL A 595 6.13 -17.01 5.45
C VAL A 595 5.16 -18.19 5.38
N LYS A 596 4.03 -18.08 6.08
CA LYS A 596 3.01 -19.14 6.21
C LYS A 596 1.67 -18.82 5.57
N GLY A 597 1.39 -17.56 5.24
CA GLY A 597 0.14 -17.24 4.57
C GLY A 597 0.05 -15.82 4.04
N TYR A 598 -0.97 -15.60 3.22
CA TYR A 598 -1.33 -14.35 2.58
C TYR A 598 -2.82 -14.06 2.76
N PHE A 599 -3.13 -12.86 3.22
CA PHE A 599 -4.48 -12.34 3.38
C PHE A 599 -4.66 -11.10 2.51
N HIS A 600 -5.61 -11.17 1.58
CA HIS A 600 -5.96 -10.02 0.75
C HIS A 600 -6.72 -8.97 1.57
N TRP A 601 -6.31 -7.72 1.46
CA TRP A 601 -7.08 -6.58 1.94
C TRP A 601 -7.82 -5.94 0.76
N THR A 602 -9.15 -6.05 0.69
CA THR A 602 -10.12 -6.55 1.70
C THR A 602 -11.16 -7.44 1.02
N LEU A 603 -11.97 -8.18 1.80
CA LEU A 603 -13.03 -9.02 1.23
C LEU A 603 -14.01 -8.16 0.41
N MET A 604 -14.50 -7.04 0.94
CA MET A 604 -15.48 -6.19 0.26
C MET A 604 -15.16 -4.71 0.48
N ASP A 605 -15.63 -3.83 -0.41
CA ASP A 605 -15.50 -2.39 -0.20
C ASP A 605 -16.04 -2.01 1.19
N ASP A 606 -15.27 -1.25 1.95
CA ASP A 606 -15.54 -0.94 3.35
C ASP A 606 -15.27 0.54 3.66
N PHE A 607 -15.40 0.93 4.93
CA PHE A 607 -15.13 2.29 5.39
C PHE A 607 -13.62 2.49 5.63
N GLU A 608 -12.98 3.36 4.85
CA GLU A 608 -11.53 3.62 4.91
C GLU A 608 -11.22 4.85 5.77
N TRP A 609 -11.57 4.79 7.06
CA TRP A 609 -11.13 5.75 8.08
C TRP A 609 -11.35 7.22 7.69
N GLY A 610 -10.28 8.03 7.66
CA GLY A 610 -10.32 9.45 7.25
C GLY A 610 -10.74 9.68 5.79
N MET A 611 -10.63 8.66 4.93
CA MET A 611 -11.08 8.70 3.54
C MET A 611 -12.56 8.32 3.39
N GLY A 612 -13.18 7.75 4.43
CA GLY A 612 -14.55 7.24 4.39
C GLY A 612 -14.73 6.25 3.25
N PHE A 613 -15.79 6.39 2.44
CA PHE A 613 -16.02 5.52 1.29
C PHE A 613 -15.44 6.07 -0.03
N ARG A 614 -14.51 7.05 0.00
CA ARG A 614 -13.93 7.61 -1.24
C ARG A 614 -13.04 6.62 -1.99
N THR A 615 -12.63 5.56 -1.32
CA THR A 615 -11.79 4.49 -1.85
C THR A 615 -12.53 3.15 -1.80
N ARG A 616 -12.12 2.22 -2.65
CA ARG A 616 -12.70 0.88 -2.80
C ARG A 616 -11.58 -0.15 -2.86
N PHE A 617 -11.26 -0.79 -1.74
CA PHE A 617 -10.20 -1.80 -1.66
C PHE A 617 -10.67 -3.22 -2.00
N GLY A 618 -11.97 -3.51 -1.87
CA GLY A 618 -12.44 -4.89 -1.77
C GLY A 618 -12.50 -5.68 -3.06
N LEU A 619 -12.52 -7.00 -2.92
CA LEU A 619 -12.83 -7.94 -4.01
C LEU A 619 -14.30 -7.87 -4.42
N TYR A 620 -15.19 -7.69 -3.44
CA TYR A 620 -16.60 -7.48 -3.69
C TYR A 620 -16.94 -5.98 -3.65
N TYR A 621 -17.62 -5.51 -4.69
CA TYR A 621 -18.25 -4.19 -4.71
C TYR A 621 -19.43 -4.17 -3.75
N VAL A 622 -19.55 -3.13 -2.92
CA VAL A 622 -20.74 -2.90 -2.09
C VAL A 622 -21.64 -1.87 -2.76
N ASP A 623 -22.85 -2.32 -3.10
CA ASP A 623 -23.91 -1.49 -3.67
C ASP A 623 -24.80 -0.88 -2.57
N PHE A 624 -24.50 0.37 -2.23
CA PHE A 624 -25.27 1.14 -1.23
C PHE A 624 -26.73 1.38 -1.65
N ASN A 625 -27.05 1.37 -2.95
CA ASN A 625 -28.40 1.61 -3.46
C ASN A 625 -29.24 0.33 -3.50
N ARG A 626 -28.60 -0.84 -3.44
CA ARG A 626 -29.25 -2.16 -3.39
C ARG A 626 -29.01 -2.83 -2.05
N ASN A 627 -29.32 -2.13 -0.96
CA ASN A 627 -29.27 -2.68 0.39
C ASN A 627 -27.92 -3.36 0.71
N TYR A 628 -26.81 -2.68 0.40
CA TYR A 628 -25.44 -3.17 0.63
C TYR A 628 -25.11 -4.50 -0.06
N THR A 629 -25.76 -4.83 -1.17
CA THR A 629 -25.48 -6.08 -1.92
C THR A 629 -23.99 -6.17 -2.28
N ARG A 630 -23.38 -7.34 -2.05
CA ARG A 630 -22.00 -7.66 -2.46
C ARG A 630 -22.01 -8.18 -3.90
N ILE A 631 -21.30 -7.50 -4.80
CA ILE A 631 -21.21 -7.86 -6.22
C ILE A 631 -19.75 -8.21 -6.53
N PRO A 632 -19.45 -9.41 -7.05
CA PRO A 632 -18.06 -9.81 -7.32
C PRO A 632 -17.44 -8.94 -8.41
N LYS A 633 -16.22 -8.45 -8.17
CA LYS A 633 -15.39 -7.82 -9.19
C LYS A 633 -14.61 -8.88 -9.97
N ASN A 634 -13.90 -8.49 -11.04
CA ASN A 634 -13.08 -9.40 -11.84
C ASN A 634 -12.00 -10.10 -11.00
N SER A 635 -11.49 -9.44 -9.95
CA SER A 635 -10.53 -10.02 -9.01
C SER A 635 -11.07 -11.24 -8.25
N VAL A 636 -12.39 -11.34 -7.98
CA VAL A 636 -13.01 -12.54 -7.38
C VAL A 636 -12.86 -13.74 -8.29
N LEU A 637 -13.19 -13.57 -9.58
CA LEU A 637 -13.07 -14.63 -10.58
C LEU A 637 -11.60 -15.07 -10.73
N TRP A 638 -10.67 -14.12 -10.71
CA TRP A 638 -9.24 -14.42 -10.75
C TRP A 638 -8.78 -15.22 -9.53
N PHE A 639 -9.13 -14.77 -8.31
CA PHE A 639 -8.74 -15.46 -7.08
C PHE A 639 -9.31 -16.89 -7.03
N HIS A 640 -10.59 -17.06 -7.38
CA HIS A 640 -11.23 -18.37 -7.46
C HIS A 640 -10.47 -19.32 -8.41
N ASN A 641 -10.14 -18.86 -9.61
CA ASN A 641 -9.41 -19.67 -10.58
C ASN A 641 -7.97 -19.96 -10.14
N PHE A 642 -7.29 -18.97 -9.55
CA PHE A 642 -5.94 -19.13 -9.00
C PHE A 642 -5.93 -20.22 -7.91
N LEU A 643 -6.90 -20.18 -6.99
CA LEU A 643 -7.00 -21.09 -5.86
C LEU A 643 -7.46 -22.51 -6.26
N ASN A 644 -8.15 -22.65 -7.39
CA ASN A 644 -8.54 -23.94 -7.96
C ASN A 644 -7.52 -24.51 -8.96
N GLY A 645 -6.43 -23.79 -9.24
CA GLY A 645 -5.43 -24.22 -10.22
C GLY A 645 -5.93 -24.20 -11.67
N THR A 646 -7.07 -23.56 -11.92
CA THR A 646 -7.65 -23.36 -13.27
C THR A 646 -7.25 -22.02 -13.87
N TYR A 647 -6.43 -21.24 -13.16
CA TYR A 647 -5.81 -20.04 -13.68
C TYR A 647 -4.83 -20.38 -14.80
N GLU A 648 -5.31 -20.23 -16.03
CA GLU A 648 -4.45 -20.21 -17.21
C GLU A 648 -3.83 -18.81 -17.33
N SER A 649 -2.54 -18.70 -16.95
CA SER A 649 -1.77 -17.48 -17.18
C SER A 649 -1.85 -17.03 -18.65
N ASP A 650 -2.09 -17.97 -19.56
CA ASP A 650 -2.31 -17.75 -20.98
C ASP A 650 -3.53 -16.90 -21.29
N ILE A 651 -4.58 -16.85 -20.47
CA ILE A 651 -5.72 -15.94 -20.70
C ILE A 651 -5.28 -14.49 -20.53
N TYR A 652 -4.49 -14.19 -19.50
CA TYR A 652 -3.99 -12.85 -19.22
C TYR A 652 -2.79 -12.50 -20.10
N LYS A 653 -1.92 -13.47 -20.41
CA LYS A 653 -0.88 -13.33 -21.45
C LYS A 653 -1.51 -13.13 -22.82
N ASN A 654 -2.58 -13.84 -23.17
CA ASN A 654 -3.29 -13.66 -24.45
C ASN A 654 -4.16 -12.40 -24.46
N ALA A 655 -4.68 -11.94 -23.32
CA ALA A 655 -5.32 -10.63 -23.23
C ALA A 655 -4.29 -9.51 -23.41
N ALA A 656 -3.16 -9.61 -22.71
CA ALA A 656 -2.00 -8.73 -22.90
C ALA A 656 -1.49 -8.78 -24.34
N ASN A 657 -1.34 -9.96 -24.94
CA ASN A 657 -0.85 -10.16 -26.31
C ASN A 657 -1.88 -9.70 -27.37
N ARG A 658 -3.18 -9.96 -27.18
CA ARG A 658 -4.25 -9.47 -28.07
C ARG A 658 -4.36 -7.95 -28.01
N PHE A 659 -4.23 -7.37 -26.83
CA PHE A 659 -4.19 -5.93 -26.62
C PHE A 659 -2.95 -5.30 -27.25
N THR A 660 -1.77 -5.91 -27.06
CA THR A 660 -0.51 -5.54 -27.73
C THR A 660 -0.61 -5.65 -29.25
N LYS A 661 -1.26 -6.69 -29.79
CA LYS A 661 -1.49 -6.86 -31.23
C LYS A 661 -2.43 -5.80 -31.79
N TRP A 662 -3.55 -5.55 -31.13
CA TRP A 662 -4.50 -4.50 -31.49
C TRP A 662 -3.87 -3.09 -31.49
N LEU A 663 -2.99 -2.80 -30.53
CA LEU A 663 -2.23 -1.54 -30.49
C LEU A 663 -1.18 -1.42 -31.61
N LYS A 664 -0.51 -2.51 -31.98
CA LYS A 664 0.38 -2.53 -33.15
C LYS A 664 -0.40 -2.24 -34.44
N ASP A 665 -1.58 -2.84 -34.59
CA ASP A 665 -2.44 -2.66 -35.77
C ASP A 665 -3.03 -1.22 -35.85
N LEU A 666 -3.16 -0.51 -34.73
CA LEU A 666 -3.59 0.91 -34.67
C LEU A 666 -2.46 1.92 -34.95
N SER A 667 -1.20 1.56 -34.68
CA SER A 667 -0.02 2.43 -34.90
C SER A 667 0.52 2.43 -36.33
N MET A 668 -0.08 1.63 -37.24
CA MET A 668 0.32 1.48 -38.64
C MET A 668 -0.67 2.11 -39.65
N ASN A 669 -1.71 2.79 -39.17
CA ASN A 669 -2.57 3.70 -39.94
C ASN A 669 -2.34 5.14 -39.47
#